data_AF-A0A9J7EM09-F1
#
_entry.id   AF-A0A9J7EM09-F1
#
_cell.length_a   1.000
_cell.length_b   1.000
_cell.length_c   1.000
_cell.angle_alpha   90.00
_cell.angle_beta   90.00
_cell.angle_gamma   90.00
#
_symmetry.space_group_name_H-M   'P 1'
#
loop_
_entity.id
_entity.type
_entity.pdbx_description
1 polymer ?
#
loop_
_entity_poly.entity_id
_entity_poly.type
_entity_poly.pdbx_seq_one_letter_code
_entity_poly.pdbx_strand_id
1 'polypeptide(L)'
;MDYQCIVVYTVINIAPPRLTAQATQLSDGCITWFKNKIKRAIAVYLQSLKLTPNSGVIHGNLACLYYKQGFIDLAIETYRRAIELQPNFPDAYCNLANALKEKGLVYEAEECYNNALRLCPSHVDTLNNLGNVKREQGKIDEATRLYMKALEVFPNFAATHSNLASLLQHQGKLHEALMHYRQAINIQPKFADAYSNMGNTLRELQDITGALVCFKKAIEINPTFADAHCNLASIYKDMGRIDEAIDSYKTALKFKPDFPDAYCNLAHCLQIICNWDDYDERMNNITAIVEEQLNMEKLTSVHPHHSILYPLTNAARKEIATRHANLYIEKVNMLGNVNFLHKKELKGRLRIGYVSSDFGNHPTSHLMQSIPGLHDQSKVEIFCYALNFDDGTTFRSRIVNDSEHFVDLSSISSYIEAAKIIHRDGIHILVNMNGYTKGARNEIFALKPAPIQVMWLGYPGTSGAPYMDYVITDEISSPVSTETDFTEKFAFMPYTYFVGDHKQMFPHLKTYYNVLTADKNNFVSNMALINCSEDVNINEIFSTTSRVKEIKHKDYTPIEILENDINIPSYVIESITDPKLTQVVVNGRRIHNGLAINSCNKKVAAAEEIFENIILTSRTQYGLPADAVVFCNFNQLYKMDPRALEMWVNILKKGCRRVGSYFLVSHARRNT
;
A
#
# COMPACT_ATOMS: atom_id res chain seq x y z
N MET A 1 -14.91 -1.75 -59.50
CA MET A 1 -15.34 -1.65 -58.09
C MET A 1 -14.93 -2.91 -57.34
N ASP A 2 -13.64 -2.96 -56.98
CA ASP A 2 -13.03 -3.34 -55.71
C ASP A 2 -13.63 -4.46 -54.84
N TYR A 3 -13.64 -5.69 -55.36
CA TYR A 3 -13.66 -6.88 -54.51
C TYR A 3 -12.29 -7.15 -53.83
N GLN A 4 -11.20 -6.54 -54.31
CA GLN A 4 -9.85 -6.69 -53.73
C GLN A 4 -9.65 -5.88 -52.44
N CYS A 5 -10.35 -4.75 -52.25
CA CYS A 5 -10.27 -3.97 -51.00
C CYS A 5 -11.05 -4.60 -49.84
N ILE A 6 -12.17 -5.29 -50.11
CA ILE A 6 -13.08 -5.79 -49.05
C ILE A 6 -12.51 -7.00 -48.30
N VAL A 7 -11.85 -7.95 -49.01
CA VAL A 7 -11.24 -9.13 -48.37
C VAL A 7 -10.02 -8.74 -47.51
N VAL A 8 -9.30 -7.70 -47.93
CA VAL A 8 -8.08 -7.20 -47.28
C VAL A 8 -8.40 -6.37 -46.04
N TYR A 9 -9.39 -5.47 -46.11
CA TYR A 9 -9.83 -4.69 -44.94
C TYR A 9 -10.28 -5.61 -43.79
N THR A 10 -10.90 -6.75 -44.12
CA THR A 10 -11.35 -7.75 -43.16
C THR A 10 -10.18 -8.51 -42.51
N VAL A 11 -9.10 -8.83 -43.26
CA VAL A 11 -7.94 -9.56 -42.70
C VAL A 11 -6.96 -8.63 -41.96
N ILE A 12 -6.88 -7.36 -42.36
CA ILE A 12 -6.04 -6.35 -41.69
C ILE A 12 -6.68 -5.89 -40.36
N ASN A 13 -8.01 -5.79 -40.27
CA ASN A 13 -8.71 -5.33 -39.06
C ASN A 13 -9.15 -6.43 -38.09
N ILE A 14 -9.00 -7.71 -38.44
CA ILE A 14 -9.08 -8.77 -37.44
C ILE A 14 -7.75 -8.78 -36.68
N ALA A 15 -7.77 -8.28 -35.45
CA ALA A 15 -6.67 -8.48 -34.52
C ALA A 15 -6.47 -10.00 -34.32
N PRO A 16 -5.23 -10.53 -34.33
CA PRO A 16 -5.02 -11.86 -33.78
C PRO A 16 -5.52 -11.85 -32.33
N PRO A 17 -6.06 -12.96 -31.80
CA PRO A 17 -6.15 -13.10 -30.36
C PRO A 17 -4.73 -12.89 -29.81
N ARG A 18 -4.54 -11.90 -28.92
CA ARG A 18 -3.26 -11.70 -28.22
C ARG A 18 -2.90 -13.04 -27.58
N LEU A 19 -1.79 -13.63 -27.99
CA LEU A 19 -1.29 -14.87 -27.41
C LEU A 19 -0.69 -14.54 -26.03
N THR A 20 -1.46 -14.80 -24.98
CA THR A 20 -0.91 -15.10 -23.65
C THR A 20 -0.24 -16.48 -23.68
N ALA A 21 0.77 -16.69 -22.83
CA ALA A 21 1.56 -17.92 -22.75
C ALA A 21 0.76 -19.21 -22.42
N GLN A 22 -0.56 -19.12 -22.20
CA GLN A 22 -1.46 -20.28 -22.09
C GLN A 22 -2.75 -20.06 -22.90
N ALA A 23 -2.67 -20.16 -24.22
CA ALA A 23 -3.80 -20.51 -25.07
C ALA A 23 -3.67 -21.98 -25.52
N THR A 24 -3.53 -22.92 -24.58
CA THR A 24 -3.46 -24.36 -24.87
C THR A 24 -4.84 -25.01 -25.06
N GLN A 25 -5.94 -24.25 -25.01
CA GLN A 25 -7.29 -24.74 -25.30
C GLN A 25 -8.14 -23.83 -26.19
N LEU A 26 -7.55 -22.82 -26.84
CA LEU A 26 -8.10 -22.34 -28.12
C LEU A 26 -7.54 -23.26 -29.18
N SER A 27 -8.41 -23.93 -29.94
CA SER A 27 -8.02 -24.97 -30.89
C SER A 27 -6.79 -24.54 -31.68
N ASP A 28 -5.77 -25.40 -31.71
CA ASP A 28 -4.56 -25.26 -32.53
C ASP A 28 -4.91 -24.89 -33.99
N GLY A 29 -6.13 -25.27 -34.42
CA GLY A 29 -6.79 -24.87 -35.65
C GLY A 29 -6.95 -23.37 -35.85
N CYS A 30 -7.36 -22.54 -34.88
CA CYS A 30 -7.62 -21.11 -35.09
C CYS A 30 -6.33 -20.29 -35.28
N ILE A 31 -5.28 -20.59 -34.49
CA ILE A 31 -3.97 -19.94 -34.62
C ILE A 31 -3.28 -20.39 -35.91
N THR A 32 -3.33 -21.69 -36.20
CA THR A 32 -2.84 -22.24 -37.46
C THR A 32 -3.59 -21.67 -38.66
N TRP A 33 -4.92 -21.52 -38.54
CA TRP A 33 -5.77 -20.90 -39.56
C TRP A 33 -5.41 -19.44 -39.80
N PHE A 34 -5.20 -18.65 -38.74
CA PHE A 34 -4.80 -17.25 -38.85
C PHE A 34 -3.38 -17.09 -39.42
N LYS A 35 -2.40 -17.85 -38.92
CA LYS A 35 -1.03 -17.91 -39.47
C LYS A 35 -1.05 -18.33 -40.94
N ASN A 36 -1.88 -19.29 -41.32
CA ASN A 36 -2.06 -19.72 -42.71
C ASN A 36 -2.71 -18.63 -43.57
N LYS A 37 -3.64 -17.83 -43.03
CA LYS A 37 -4.23 -16.69 -43.73
C LYS A 37 -3.20 -15.58 -43.96
N ILE A 38 -2.36 -15.25 -42.97
CA ILE A 38 -1.29 -14.25 -43.17
C ILE A 38 -0.27 -14.76 -44.19
N LYS A 39 0.17 -16.02 -44.11
CA LYS A 39 1.09 -16.62 -45.10
C LYS A 39 0.51 -16.56 -46.52
N ARG A 40 -0.79 -16.88 -46.68
CA ARG A 40 -1.50 -16.74 -47.96
C ARG A 40 -1.58 -15.29 -48.42
N ALA A 41 -1.87 -14.35 -47.53
CA ALA A 41 -1.93 -12.92 -47.85
C ALA A 41 -0.56 -12.39 -48.31
N ILE A 42 0.53 -12.78 -47.63
CA ILE A 42 1.90 -12.47 -48.06
C ILE A 42 2.18 -13.03 -49.45
N ALA A 43 1.82 -14.30 -49.72
CA ALA A 43 2.02 -14.91 -51.04
C ALA A 43 1.26 -14.16 -52.15
N VAL A 44 0.02 -13.72 -51.87
CA VAL A 44 -0.79 -12.93 -52.79
C VAL A 44 -0.16 -11.56 -53.05
N TYR A 45 0.34 -10.87 -52.02
CA TYR A 45 1.01 -9.58 -52.21
C TYR A 45 2.34 -9.72 -52.95
N LEU A 46 3.14 -10.75 -52.68
CA LEU A 46 4.36 -11.05 -53.43
C LEU A 46 4.05 -11.36 -54.91
N GLN A 47 2.95 -12.08 -55.19
CA GLN A 47 2.49 -12.30 -56.56
C GLN A 47 2.00 -11.00 -57.21
N SER A 48 1.29 -10.16 -56.45
CA SER A 48 0.83 -8.84 -56.93
C SER A 48 2.01 -7.92 -57.25
N LEU A 49 3.09 -7.97 -56.47
CA LEU A 49 4.34 -7.25 -56.76
C LEU A 49 5.03 -7.73 -58.04
N LYS A 50 4.84 -8.98 -58.48
CA LYS A 50 5.33 -9.43 -59.80
C LYS A 50 4.62 -8.75 -60.96
N LEU A 51 3.33 -8.40 -60.76
CA LEU A 51 2.51 -7.74 -61.78
C LEU A 51 2.65 -6.21 -61.72
N THR A 52 2.76 -5.65 -60.52
CA THR A 52 2.87 -4.20 -60.27
C THR A 52 3.97 -3.91 -59.24
N PRO A 53 5.26 -3.97 -59.65
CA PRO A 53 6.40 -3.87 -58.72
C PRO A 53 6.57 -2.49 -58.06
N ASN A 54 6.03 -1.44 -58.69
CA ASN A 54 6.18 -0.05 -58.26
C ASN A 54 4.98 0.50 -57.46
N SER A 55 4.09 -0.37 -56.97
CA SER A 55 2.93 0.07 -56.17
C SER A 55 3.29 0.27 -54.70
N GLY A 56 3.40 1.53 -54.26
CA GLY A 56 3.68 1.88 -52.87
C GLY A 56 2.65 1.30 -51.89
N VAL A 57 1.36 1.28 -52.27
CA VAL A 57 0.27 0.70 -51.46
C VAL A 57 0.48 -0.81 -51.21
N ILE A 58 0.91 -1.56 -52.23
CA ILE A 58 1.14 -3.01 -52.10
C ILE A 58 2.34 -3.28 -51.19
N HIS A 59 3.44 -2.53 -51.35
CA HIS A 59 4.59 -2.61 -50.45
C HIS A 59 4.18 -2.26 -49.00
N GLY A 60 3.42 -1.18 -48.80
CA GLY A 60 2.94 -0.78 -47.48
C GLY A 60 2.08 -1.85 -46.80
N ASN A 61 1.14 -2.45 -47.53
CA ASN A 61 0.30 -3.52 -47.00
C ASN A 61 1.09 -4.81 -46.73
N LEU A 62 2.08 -5.14 -47.56
CA LEU A 62 2.98 -6.27 -47.33
C LEU A 62 3.84 -6.04 -46.07
N ALA A 63 4.35 -4.82 -45.89
CA ALA A 63 5.11 -4.42 -44.70
C ALA A 63 4.27 -4.55 -43.42
N CYS A 64 2.98 -4.20 -43.45
CA CYS A 64 2.04 -4.46 -42.34
C CYS A 64 1.97 -5.95 -41.98
N LEU A 65 2.02 -6.85 -42.95
CA LEU A 65 2.01 -8.30 -42.69
C LEU A 65 3.34 -8.78 -42.11
N TYR A 66 4.47 -8.27 -42.59
CA TYR A 66 5.78 -8.57 -42.01
C TYR A 66 5.88 -8.09 -40.56
N TYR A 67 5.41 -6.87 -40.30
CA TYR A 67 5.31 -6.31 -38.96
C TYR A 67 4.47 -7.20 -38.04
N LYS A 68 3.27 -7.61 -38.47
CA LYS A 68 2.40 -8.53 -37.71
C LYS A 68 3.01 -9.92 -37.48
N GLN A 69 3.97 -10.35 -38.29
CA GLN A 69 4.69 -11.62 -38.10
C GLN A 69 5.95 -11.48 -37.22
N GLY A 70 6.29 -10.27 -36.80
CA GLY A 70 7.50 -9.98 -36.02
C GLY A 70 8.78 -9.86 -36.87
N PHE A 71 8.66 -9.83 -38.20
CA PHE A 71 9.79 -9.57 -39.10
C PHE A 71 10.02 -8.05 -39.21
N ILE A 72 10.47 -7.45 -38.11
CA ILE A 72 10.54 -5.99 -37.93
C ILE A 72 11.50 -5.35 -38.95
N ASP A 73 12.68 -5.91 -39.15
CA ASP A 73 13.66 -5.38 -40.13
C ASP A 73 13.11 -5.39 -41.56
N LEU A 74 12.50 -6.50 -41.96
CA LEU A 74 11.90 -6.65 -43.27
C LEU A 74 10.70 -5.71 -43.45
N ALA A 75 9.91 -5.50 -42.38
CA ALA A 75 8.82 -4.53 -42.39
C ALA A 75 9.36 -3.10 -42.61
N ILE A 76 10.42 -2.69 -41.88
CA ILE A 76 11.05 -1.38 -42.01
C ILE A 76 11.55 -1.15 -43.44
N GLU A 77 12.29 -2.10 -44.01
CA GLU A 77 12.78 -2.00 -45.40
C GLU A 77 11.63 -1.89 -46.40
N THR A 78 10.59 -2.69 -46.22
CA THR A 78 9.43 -2.70 -47.14
C THR A 78 8.60 -1.41 -47.00
N TYR A 79 8.46 -0.85 -45.79
CA TYR A 79 7.83 0.46 -45.60
C TYR A 79 8.64 1.59 -46.23
N ARG A 80 9.98 1.59 -46.08
CA ARG A 80 10.86 2.56 -46.75
C ARG A 80 10.66 2.48 -48.26
N ARG A 81 10.58 1.27 -48.83
CA ARG A 81 10.29 1.08 -50.25
C ARG A 81 8.90 1.62 -50.65
N ALA A 82 7.88 1.42 -49.80
CA ALA A 82 6.55 1.98 -50.02
C ALA A 82 6.57 3.50 -50.09
N ILE A 83 7.33 4.15 -49.20
CA ILE A 83 7.50 5.61 -49.14
C ILE A 83 8.32 6.14 -50.32
N GLU A 84 9.38 5.45 -50.74
CA GLU A 84 10.15 5.81 -51.94
C GLU A 84 9.27 5.83 -53.19
N LEU A 85 8.40 4.83 -53.33
CA LEU A 85 7.49 4.71 -54.46
C LEU A 85 6.31 5.67 -54.38
N GLN A 86 5.89 6.03 -53.16
CA GLN A 86 4.78 6.95 -52.91
C GLN A 86 5.08 7.86 -51.70
N PRO A 87 5.72 9.02 -51.94
CA PRO A 87 6.10 9.95 -50.86
C PRO A 87 4.93 10.60 -50.12
N ASN A 88 3.75 10.67 -50.73
CA ASN A 88 2.54 11.22 -50.08
C ASN A 88 1.69 10.09 -49.48
N PHE A 89 2.27 9.30 -48.57
CA PHE A 89 1.60 8.14 -47.95
C PHE A 89 1.68 8.19 -46.41
N PRO A 90 0.80 8.97 -45.74
CA PRO A 90 0.83 9.16 -44.29
C PRO A 90 0.78 7.86 -43.47
N ASP A 91 -0.05 6.89 -43.88
CA ASP A 91 -0.16 5.60 -43.19
C ASP A 91 1.17 4.82 -43.22
N ALA A 92 1.91 4.86 -44.33
CA ALA A 92 3.21 4.19 -44.44
C ALA A 92 4.26 4.83 -43.53
N TYR A 93 4.29 6.16 -43.42
CA TYR A 93 5.14 6.85 -42.46
C TYR A 93 4.75 6.52 -41.01
N CYS A 94 3.46 6.50 -40.68
CA CYS A 94 2.98 6.12 -39.36
C CYS A 94 3.34 4.68 -38.99
N ASN A 95 3.17 3.75 -39.92
CA ASN A 95 3.47 2.33 -39.70
C ASN A 95 4.97 2.04 -39.68
N LEU A 96 5.76 2.76 -40.48
CA LEU A 96 7.22 2.75 -40.37
C LEU A 96 7.68 3.23 -39.00
N ALA A 97 7.09 4.32 -38.51
CA ALA A 97 7.40 4.85 -37.18
C ALA A 97 7.08 3.85 -36.06
N ASN A 98 5.95 3.14 -36.15
CA ASN A 98 5.62 2.06 -35.20
C ASN A 98 6.71 0.96 -35.20
N ALA A 99 7.17 0.53 -36.39
CA ALA A 99 8.20 -0.49 -36.51
C ALA A 99 9.59 -0.02 -36.02
N LEU A 100 9.95 1.23 -36.31
CA LEU A 100 11.19 1.85 -35.81
C LEU A 100 11.17 1.99 -34.28
N LYS A 101 10.02 2.36 -33.70
CA LYS A 101 9.83 2.44 -32.25
C LYS A 101 10.03 1.07 -31.61
N GLU A 102 9.45 0.01 -32.18
CA GLU A 102 9.60 -1.37 -31.67
C GLU A 102 11.06 -1.85 -31.74
N LYS A 103 11.83 -1.36 -32.71
CA LYS A 103 13.28 -1.58 -32.83
C LYS A 103 14.12 -0.71 -31.87
N GLY A 104 13.51 0.21 -31.13
CA GLY A 104 14.20 1.14 -30.22
C GLY A 104 14.76 2.40 -30.90
N LEU A 105 14.50 2.60 -32.20
CA LEU A 105 14.95 3.78 -32.97
C LEU A 105 13.95 4.94 -32.80
N VAL A 106 13.82 5.43 -31.56
CA VAL A 106 12.77 6.40 -31.17
C VAL A 106 12.88 7.72 -31.93
N TYR A 107 14.10 8.21 -32.17
CA TYR A 107 14.31 9.48 -32.90
C TYR A 107 13.83 9.38 -34.35
N GLU A 108 14.21 8.30 -35.07
CA GLU A 108 13.75 8.07 -36.45
C GLU A 108 12.23 7.84 -36.50
N ALA A 109 11.66 7.18 -35.50
CA ALA A 109 10.21 7.00 -35.38
C ALA A 109 9.49 8.36 -35.24
N GLU A 110 10.02 9.26 -34.40
CA GLU A 110 9.48 10.60 -34.22
C GLU A 110 9.52 11.42 -35.53
N GLU A 111 10.63 11.37 -36.28
CA GLU A 111 10.72 12.01 -37.59
C GLU A 111 9.67 11.47 -38.57
N CYS A 112 9.46 10.15 -38.59
CA CYS A 112 8.45 9.51 -39.42
C CYS A 112 7.02 9.94 -39.03
N TYR A 113 6.69 9.98 -37.73
CA TYR A 113 5.41 10.51 -37.28
C TYR A 113 5.23 11.99 -37.66
N ASN A 114 6.26 12.82 -37.50
CA ASN A 114 6.19 14.23 -37.88
C ASN A 114 5.98 14.39 -39.40
N ASN A 115 6.61 13.55 -40.22
CA ASN A 115 6.37 13.54 -41.67
C ASN A 115 4.94 13.10 -42.01
N ALA A 116 4.40 12.07 -41.34
CA ALA A 116 2.99 11.69 -41.50
C ALA A 116 2.04 12.86 -41.17
N LEU A 117 2.29 13.61 -40.08
CA LEU A 117 1.48 14.78 -39.70
C LEU A 117 1.70 16.01 -40.60
N ARG A 118 2.86 16.16 -41.23
CA ARG A 118 3.07 17.19 -42.27
C ARG A 118 2.21 16.92 -43.50
N LEU A 119 2.11 15.65 -43.91
CA LEU A 119 1.30 15.23 -45.04
C LEU A 119 -0.20 15.24 -44.71
N CYS A 120 -0.57 14.82 -43.50
CA CYS A 120 -1.95 14.79 -43.02
C CYS A 120 -2.03 15.22 -41.54
N PRO A 121 -2.27 16.52 -41.26
CA PRO A 121 -2.31 17.04 -39.89
C PRO A 121 -3.43 16.47 -39.01
N SER A 122 -4.43 15.85 -39.63
CA SER A 122 -5.59 15.20 -38.99
C SER A 122 -5.45 13.67 -38.94
N HIS A 123 -4.26 13.11 -39.15
CA HIS A 123 -4.05 11.66 -39.09
C HIS A 123 -4.10 11.15 -37.64
N VAL A 124 -5.26 10.62 -37.24
CA VAL A 124 -5.61 10.31 -35.84
C VAL A 124 -4.68 9.28 -35.21
N ASP A 125 -4.35 8.20 -35.91
CA ASP A 125 -3.45 7.16 -35.40
C ASP A 125 -2.04 7.70 -35.14
N THR A 126 -1.56 8.60 -35.99
CA THR A 126 -0.26 9.25 -35.78
C THR A 126 -0.29 10.20 -34.61
N LEU A 127 -1.35 11.01 -34.44
CA LEU A 127 -1.49 11.89 -33.29
C LEU A 127 -1.48 11.09 -31.98
N ASN A 128 -2.21 9.98 -31.92
CA ASN A 128 -2.19 9.08 -30.76
C ASN A 128 -0.82 8.43 -30.54
N ASN A 129 -0.18 7.89 -31.58
CA ASN A 129 1.09 7.16 -31.42
C ASN A 129 2.26 8.09 -31.11
N LEU A 130 2.30 9.29 -31.72
CA LEU A 130 3.25 10.32 -31.34
C LEU A 130 3.00 10.80 -29.90
N GLY A 131 1.74 10.92 -29.49
CA GLY A 131 1.38 11.20 -28.09
C GLY A 131 1.95 10.17 -27.12
N ASN A 132 1.87 8.88 -27.47
CA ASN A 132 2.48 7.79 -26.69
C ASN A 132 4.00 7.94 -26.59
N VAL A 133 4.69 8.26 -27.69
CA VAL A 133 6.14 8.50 -27.69
C VAL A 133 6.49 9.71 -26.83
N LYS A 134 5.76 10.82 -26.95
CA LYS A 134 5.99 12.02 -26.11
C LYS A 134 5.80 11.73 -24.63
N ARG A 135 4.80 10.92 -24.28
CA ARG A 135 4.60 10.43 -22.91
C ARG A 135 5.80 9.63 -22.42
N GLU A 136 6.28 8.67 -23.21
CA GLU A 136 7.46 7.85 -22.86
C GLU A 136 8.75 8.69 -22.73
N GLN A 137 8.85 9.81 -23.46
CA GLN A 137 9.92 10.80 -23.33
C GLN A 137 9.75 11.76 -22.13
N GLY A 138 8.67 11.64 -21.35
CA GLY A 138 8.35 12.57 -20.25
C GLY A 138 7.82 13.94 -20.69
N LYS A 139 7.54 14.14 -21.99
CA LYS A 139 6.97 15.38 -22.55
C LYS A 139 5.45 15.38 -22.43
N ILE A 140 4.96 15.44 -21.19
CA ILE A 140 3.55 15.25 -20.83
C ILE A 140 2.63 16.28 -21.50
N ASP A 141 3.02 17.55 -21.58
CA ASP A 141 2.20 18.61 -22.20
C ASP A 141 2.07 18.44 -23.71
N GLU A 142 3.13 17.99 -24.40
CA GLU A 142 3.08 17.64 -25.81
C GLU A 142 2.17 16.43 -26.04
N ALA A 143 2.30 15.39 -25.22
CA ALA A 143 1.46 14.20 -25.28
C ALA A 143 -0.02 14.55 -25.11
N THR A 144 -0.35 15.37 -24.12
CA THR A 144 -1.72 15.83 -23.83
C THR A 144 -2.31 16.57 -25.03
N ARG A 145 -1.56 17.52 -25.61
CA ARG A 145 -2.02 18.27 -26.80
C ARG A 145 -2.26 17.35 -27.99
N LEU A 146 -1.40 16.37 -28.21
CA LEU A 146 -1.55 15.41 -29.30
C LEU A 146 -2.78 14.51 -29.12
N TYR A 147 -3.04 14.01 -27.91
CA TYR A 147 -4.26 13.24 -27.62
C TYR A 147 -5.52 14.09 -27.76
N MET A 148 -5.53 15.32 -27.25
CA MET A 148 -6.65 16.24 -27.41
C MET A 148 -6.95 16.50 -28.90
N LYS A 149 -5.91 16.77 -29.70
CA LYS A 149 -6.06 16.95 -31.14
C LYS A 149 -6.58 15.69 -31.84
N ALA A 150 -6.14 14.50 -31.43
CA ALA A 150 -6.67 13.25 -31.96
C ALA A 150 -8.17 13.10 -31.66
N LEU A 151 -8.62 13.49 -30.46
CA LEU A 151 -10.02 13.45 -30.05
C LEU A 151 -10.87 14.57 -30.68
N GLU A 152 -10.28 15.73 -31.01
CA GLU A 152 -10.96 16.77 -31.81
C GLU A 152 -11.29 16.27 -33.22
N VAL A 153 -10.39 15.52 -33.83
CA VAL A 153 -10.59 14.95 -35.18
C VAL A 153 -11.50 13.73 -35.14
N PHE A 154 -11.31 12.83 -34.16
CA PHE A 154 -12.10 11.61 -34.01
C PHE A 154 -12.51 11.40 -32.54
N PRO A 155 -13.67 11.97 -32.12
CA PRO A 155 -14.12 11.89 -30.73
C PRO A 155 -14.37 10.48 -30.22
N ASN A 156 -14.72 9.54 -31.11
CA ASN A 156 -15.03 8.16 -30.74
C ASN A 156 -13.78 7.25 -30.75
N PHE A 157 -12.62 7.76 -30.30
CA PHE A 157 -11.39 6.98 -30.22
C PHE A 157 -11.13 6.42 -28.81
N ALA A 158 -11.61 5.21 -28.54
CA ALA A 158 -11.49 4.58 -27.22
C ALA A 158 -10.05 4.49 -26.71
N ALA A 159 -9.09 4.12 -27.57
CA ALA A 159 -7.68 4.01 -27.21
C ALA A 159 -7.08 5.35 -26.76
N THR A 160 -7.36 6.44 -27.48
CA THR A 160 -6.87 7.77 -27.10
C THR A 160 -7.51 8.28 -25.83
N HIS A 161 -8.81 8.05 -25.62
CA HIS A 161 -9.44 8.35 -24.33
C HIS A 161 -8.77 7.61 -23.18
N SER A 162 -8.46 6.32 -23.33
CA SER A 162 -7.74 5.55 -22.30
C SER A 162 -6.31 6.06 -22.08
N ASN A 163 -5.59 6.43 -23.14
CA ASN A 163 -4.22 6.96 -23.03
C ASN A 163 -4.18 8.34 -22.36
N LEU A 164 -5.12 9.23 -22.72
CA LEU A 164 -5.28 10.54 -22.09
C LEU A 164 -5.70 10.39 -20.62
N ALA A 165 -6.62 9.47 -20.31
CA ALA A 165 -7.02 9.18 -18.95
C ALA A 165 -5.85 8.71 -18.08
N SER A 166 -5.01 7.81 -18.60
CA SER A 166 -3.78 7.36 -17.92
C SER A 166 -2.83 8.54 -17.66
N LEU A 167 -2.67 9.43 -18.63
CA LEU A 167 -1.83 10.62 -18.46
C LEU A 167 -2.37 11.57 -17.37
N LEU A 168 -3.68 11.81 -17.38
CA LEU A 168 -4.36 12.63 -16.37
C LEU A 168 -4.29 12.00 -14.98
N GLN A 169 -4.38 10.67 -14.89
CA GLN A 169 -4.18 9.93 -13.65
C GLN A 169 -2.77 10.16 -13.09
N HIS A 170 -1.73 10.06 -13.93
CA HIS A 170 -0.35 10.38 -13.52
C HIS A 170 -0.19 11.83 -13.05
N GLN A 171 -0.93 12.77 -13.64
CA GLN A 171 -1.01 14.17 -13.20
C GLN A 171 -1.88 14.38 -11.94
N GLY A 172 -2.42 13.34 -11.33
CA GLY A 172 -3.31 13.44 -10.16
C GLY A 172 -4.71 14.00 -10.47
N LYS A 173 -5.06 14.21 -11.75
CA LYS A 173 -6.39 14.67 -12.19
C LYS A 173 -7.36 13.48 -12.28
N LEU A 174 -7.57 12.80 -11.15
CA LEU A 174 -8.26 11.52 -11.08
C LEU A 174 -9.71 11.58 -11.60
N HIS A 175 -10.44 12.66 -11.33
CA HIS A 175 -11.82 12.81 -11.82
C HIS A 175 -11.90 12.98 -13.35
N GLU A 176 -11.01 13.78 -13.94
CA GLU A 176 -10.92 13.92 -15.40
C GLU A 176 -10.50 12.59 -16.06
N ALA A 177 -9.57 11.86 -15.44
CA ALA A 177 -9.19 10.52 -15.88
C ALA A 177 -10.39 9.56 -15.88
N LEU A 178 -11.20 9.54 -14.82
CA LEU A 178 -12.43 8.72 -14.78
C LEU A 178 -13.41 9.07 -15.89
N MET A 179 -13.59 10.36 -16.21
CA MET A 179 -14.46 10.77 -17.30
C MET A 179 -14.01 10.17 -18.64
N HIS A 180 -12.71 10.24 -18.94
CA HIS A 180 -12.17 9.68 -20.17
C HIS A 180 -12.18 8.16 -20.20
N TYR A 181 -11.90 7.46 -19.08
CA TYR A 181 -12.06 6.01 -19.03
C TYR A 181 -13.50 5.57 -19.27
N ARG A 182 -14.48 6.29 -18.69
CA ARG A 182 -15.91 6.03 -18.95
C ARG A 182 -16.26 6.22 -20.42
N GLN A 183 -15.73 7.24 -21.09
CA GLN A 183 -15.92 7.41 -22.53
C GLN A 183 -15.29 6.27 -23.33
N ALA A 184 -14.07 5.87 -23.02
CA ALA A 184 -13.42 4.74 -23.68
C ALA A 184 -14.24 3.44 -23.56
N ILE A 185 -14.80 3.18 -22.38
CA ILE A 185 -15.67 2.02 -22.11
C ILE A 185 -17.02 2.14 -22.81
N ASN A 186 -17.60 3.34 -22.89
CA ASN A 186 -18.86 3.57 -23.60
C ASN A 186 -18.71 3.32 -25.12
N ILE A 187 -17.59 3.76 -25.69
CA ILE A 187 -17.25 3.53 -27.10
C ILE A 187 -16.92 2.05 -27.34
N GLN A 188 -16.15 1.43 -26.45
CA GLN A 188 -15.73 0.03 -26.57
C GLN A 188 -15.99 -0.74 -25.27
N PRO A 189 -17.20 -1.33 -25.09
CA PRO A 189 -17.58 -2.02 -23.85
C PRO A 189 -16.76 -3.27 -23.51
N LYS A 190 -15.98 -3.79 -24.48
CA LYS A 190 -15.08 -4.94 -24.31
C LYS A 190 -13.61 -4.51 -24.18
N PHE A 191 -13.34 -3.29 -23.72
CA PHE A 191 -11.97 -2.79 -23.55
C PHE A 191 -11.43 -3.10 -22.14
N ALA A 192 -10.88 -4.31 -21.97
CA ALA A 192 -10.41 -4.80 -20.66
C ALA A 192 -9.37 -3.88 -19.99
N ASP A 193 -8.41 -3.36 -20.75
CA ASP A 193 -7.37 -2.44 -20.24
C ASP A 193 -7.98 -1.17 -19.64
N ALA A 194 -9.00 -0.59 -20.28
CA ALA A 194 -9.68 0.61 -19.78
C ALA A 194 -10.42 0.35 -18.46
N TYR A 195 -11.06 -0.82 -18.30
CA TYR A 195 -11.65 -1.21 -17.01
C TYR A 195 -10.59 -1.38 -15.93
N SER A 196 -9.47 -2.06 -16.22
CA SER A 196 -8.38 -2.23 -15.25
C SER A 196 -7.80 -0.88 -14.79
N ASN A 197 -7.51 0.01 -15.73
CA ASN A 197 -6.96 1.33 -15.43
C ASN A 197 -7.95 2.25 -14.69
N MET A 198 -9.25 2.18 -15.06
CA MET A 198 -10.30 2.84 -14.30
C MET A 198 -10.39 2.30 -12.87
N GLY A 199 -10.25 0.98 -12.68
CA GLY A 199 -10.20 0.35 -11.36
C GLY A 199 -9.05 0.86 -10.50
N ASN A 200 -7.86 1.04 -11.08
CA ASN A 200 -6.72 1.66 -10.38
C ASN A 200 -7.02 3.10 -9.97
N THR A 201 -7.62 3.89 -10.86
CA THR A 201 -8.01 5.29 -10.56
C THR A 201 -9.05 5.36 -9.44
N LEU A 202 -10.04 4.46 -9.44
CA LEU A 202 -11.04 4.37 -8.36
C LEU A 202 -10.41 3.97 -7.02
N ARG A 203 -9.44 3.05 -7.04
CA ARG A 203 -8.68 2.67 -5.86
C ARG A 203 -7.91 3.87 -5.27
N GLU A 204 -7.28 4.69 -6.11
CA GLU A 204 -6.61 5.93 -5.67
C GLU A 204 -7.60 6.93 -5.06
N LEU A 205 -8.82 7.00 -5.59
CA LEU A 205 -9.94 7.78 -5.03
C LEU A 205 -10.61 7.14 -3.80
N GLN A 206 -10.08 6.02 -3.29
CA GLN A 206 -10.65 5.22 -2.20
C GLN A 206 -12.05 4.63 -2.48
N ASP A 207 -12.51 4.61 -3.74
CA ASP A 207 -13.71 3.87 -4.16
C ASP A 207 -13.36 2.40 -4.42
N ILE A 208 -13.18 1.65 -3.33
CA ILE A 208 -12.80 0.24 -3.37
C ILE A 208 -13.88 -0.63 -4.02
N THR A 209 -15.16 -0.30 -3.79
CA THR A 209 -16.29 -1.04 -4.37
C THR A 209 -16.32 -0.89 -5.89
N GLY A 210 -16.19 0.35 -6.39
CA GLY A 210 -16.11 0.62 -7.82
C GLY A 210 -14.88 -0.03 -8.46
N ALA A 211 -13.73 0.00 -7.80
CA ALA A 211 -12.51 -0.64 -8.28
C ALA A 211 -12.69 -2.16 -8.46
N LEU A 212 -13.31 -2.83 -7.48
CA LEU A 212 -13.57 -4.27 -7.53
C LEU A 212 -14.50 -4.66 -8.69
N VAL A 213 -15.54 -3.86 -8.96
CA VAL A 213 -16.42 -4.07 -10.12
C VAL A 213 -15.64 -3.96 -11.43
N CYS A 214 -14.77 -2.95 -11.54
CA CYS A 214 -13.97 -2.73 -12.74
C CYS A 214 -12.98 -3.88 -13.00
N PHE A 215 -12.24 -4.34 -11.99
CA PHE A 215 -11.30 -5.45 -12.15
C PHE A 215 -12.01 -6.76 -12.50
N LYS A 216 -13.15 -7.07 -11.85
CA LYS A 216 -13.96 -8.22 -12.21
C LYS A 216 -14.44 -8.15 -13.66
N LYS A 217 -14.85 -6.97 -14.14
CA LYS A 217 -15.27 -6.80 -15.53
C LYS A 217 -14.11 -6.95 -16.51
N ALA A 218 -12.93 -6.43 -16.17
CA ALA A 218 -11.72 -6.63 -16.96
C ALA A 218 -11.37 -8.13 -17.11
N ILE A 219 -11.50 -8.91 -16.03
CA ILE A 219 -11.30 -10.36 -16.02
C ILE A 219 -12.40 -11.10 -16.79
N GLU A 220 -13.66 -10.67 -16.68
CA GLU A 220 -14.78 -11.25 -17.45
C GLU A 220 -14.55 -11.09 -18.96
N ILE A 221 -14.06 -9.92 -19.38
CA ILE A 221 -13.74 -9.62 -20.78
C ILE A 221 -12.48 -10.36 -21.24
N ASN A 222 -11.45 -10.40 -20.39
CA ASN A 222 -10.19 -11.08 -20.65
C ASN A 222 -9.77 -11.94 -19.45
N PRO A 223 -10.14 -13.23 -19.41
CA PRO A 223 -9.85 -14.11 -18.28
C PRO A 223 -8.36 -14.33 -18.01
N THR A 224 -7.48 -14.13 -18.99
CA THR A 224 -6.03 -14.31 -18.86
C THR A 224 -5.30 -13.02 -18.49
N PHE A 225 -6.01 -11.96 -18.11
CA PHE A 225 -5.44 -10.66 -17.78
C PHE A 225 -4.75 -10.66 -16.41
N ALA A 226 -3.46 -11.05 -16.39
CA ALA A 226 -2.68 -11.20 -15.16
C ALA A 226 -2.66 -9.95 -14.28
N ASP A 227 -2.50 -8.75 -14.85
CA ASP A 227 -2.47 -7.49 -14.09
C ASP A 227 -3.82 -7.20 -13.40
N ALA A 228 -4.95 -7.55 -14.03
CA ALA A 228 -6.27 -7.39 -13.42
C ALA A 228 -6.47 -8.39 -12.26
N HIS A 229 -6.00 -9.63 -12.38
CA HIS A 229 -5.99 -10.60 -11.28
C HIS A 229 -5.11 -10.14 -10.12
N CYS A 230 -3.91 -9.59 -10.40
CA CYS A 230 -3.01 -9.05 -9.39
C CYS A 230 -3.63 -7.84 -8.66
N ASN A 231 -4.24 -6.91 -9.39
CA ASN A 231 -4.92 -5.76 -8.79
C ASN A 231 -6.15 -6.16 -7.96
N LEU A 232 -6.93 -7.14 -8.41
CA LEU A 232 -8.05 -7.70 -7.64
C LEU A 232 -7.55 -8.39 -6.36
N ALA A 233 -6.46 -9.16 -6.44
CA ALA A 233 -5.83 -9.81 -5.30
C ALA A 233 -5.37 -8.79 -4.24
N SER A 234 -4.80 -7.67 -4.67
CA SER A 234 -4.41 -6.58 -3.77
C SER A 234 -5.61 -6.00 -3.01
N ILE A 235 -6.74 -5.82 -3.68
CA ILE A 235 -7.99 -5.39 -3.00
C ILE A 235 -8.48 -6.44 -2.00
N TYR A 236 -8.47 -7.73 -2.34
CA TYR A 236 -8.87 -8.77 -1.39
C TYR A 236 -7.94 -8.80 -0.17
N LYS A 237 -6.63 -8.62 -0.37
CA LYS A 237 -5.66 -8.49 0.72
C LYS A 237 -6.02 -7.32 1.64
N ASP A 238 -6.29 -6.14 1.09
CA ASP A 238 -6.64 -4.95 1.86
C ASP A 238 -7.99 -5.07 2.59
N MET A 239 -8.89 -5.92 2.10
CA MET A 239 -10.14 -6.30 2.78
C MET A 239 -9.97 -7.39 3.85
N GLY A 240 -8.76 -7.95 4.04
CA GLY A 240 -8.50 -9.08 4.94
C GLY A 240 -8.94 -10.45 4.39
N ARG A 241 -9.37 -10.51 3.12
CA ARG A 241 -9.75 -11.72 2.38
C ARG A 241 -8.52 -12.43 1.81
N ILE A 242 -7.65 -12.89 2.72
CA ILE A 242 -6.30 -13.37 2.37
C ILE A 242 -6.33 -14.60 1.47
N ASP A 243 -7.24 -15.55 1.70
CA ASP A 243 -7.33 -16.78 0.91
C ASP A 243 -7.68 -16.47 -0.56
N GLU A 244 -8.62 -15.56 -0.78
CA GLU A 244 -9.04 -15.12 -2.11
C GLU A 244 -7.98 -14.27 -2.82
N ALA A 245 -7.19 -13.52 -2.04
CA ALA A 245 -6.01 -12.84 -2.55
C ALA A 245 -4.95 -13.85 -3.03
N ILE A 246 -4.68 -14.90 -2.26
CA ILE A 246 -3.72 -15.96 -2.62
C ILE A 246 -4.13 -16.63 -3.94
N ASP A 247 -5.39 -17.02 -4.08
CA ASP A 247 -5.89 -17.67 -5.31
C ASP A 247 -5.78 -16.76 -6.54
N SER A 248 -6.08 -15.48 -6.35
CA SER A 248 -6.00 -14.47 -7.41
C SER A 248 -4.54 -14.19 -7.83
N TYR A 249 -3.61 -14.08 -6.87
CA TYR A 249 -2.18 -13.94 -7.19
C TYR A 249 -1.60 -15.19 -7.87
N LYS A 250 -1.97 -16.39 -7.41
CA LYS A 250 -1.59 -17.65 -8.07
C LYS A 250 -2.10 -17.70 -9.51
N THR A 251 -3.32 -17.22 -9.75
CA THR A 251 -3.89 -17.12 -11.09
C THR A 251 -3.13 -16.11 -11.96
N ALA A 252 -2.76 -14.94 -11.41
CA ALA A 252 -1.92 -13.98 -12.11
C ALA A 252 -0.57 -14.59 -12.52
N LEU A 253 0.11 -15.28 -11.60
CA LEU A 253 1.40 -15.94 -11.84
C LEU A 253 1.28 -17.13 -12.81
N LYS A 254 0.14 -17.82 -12.84
CA LYS A 254 -0.12 -18.87 -13.84
C LYS A 254 -0.12 -18.30 -15.26
N PHE A 255 -0.73 -17.12 -15.47
CA PHE A 255 -0.80 -16.49 -16.78
C PHE A 255 0.46 -15.70 -17.14
N LYS A 256 1.16 -15.16 -16.13
CA LYS A 256 2.42 -14.42 -16.26
C LYS A 256 3.40 -14.87 -15.17
N PRO A 257 4.23 -15.91 -15.42
CA PRO A 257 5.17 -16.44 -14.43
C PRO A 257 6.24 -15.43 -14.01
N ASP A 258 6.74 -14.64 -14.95
CA ASP A 258 7.64 -13.50 -14.69
C ASP A 258 6.80 -12.27 -14.28
N PHE A 259 6.31 -12.30 -13.04
CA PHE A 259 5.55 -11.19 -12.46
C PHE A 259 5.97 -10.90 -11.01
N PRO A 260 7.11 -10.21 -10.82
CA PRO A 260 7.65 -9.88 -9.50
C PRO A 260 6.65 -9.27 -8.50
N ASP A 261 5.81 -8.32 -8.94
CA ASP A 261 4.82 -7.68 -8.06
C ASP A 261 3.80 -8.68 -7.49
N ALA A 262 3.31 -9.59 -8.35
CA ALA A 262 2.37 -10.63 -7.92
C ALA A 262 3.06 -11.65 -7.00
N TYR A 263 4.32 -11.98 -7.28
CA TYR A 263 5.11 -12.92 -6.47
C TYR A 263 5.39 -12.38 -5.05
N CYS A 264 5.92 -11.15 -4.94
CA CYS A 264 6.21 -10.54 -3.64
C CYS A 264 4.93 -10.34 -2.80
N ASN A 265 3.82 -9.93 -3.42
CA ASN A 265 2.55 -9.78 -2.71
C ASN A 265 1.95 -11.14 -2.30
N LEU A 266 2.06 -12.18 -3.13
CA LEU A 266 1.68 -13.55 -2.74
C LEU A 266 2.51 -14.01 -1.53
N ALA A 267 3.82 -13.80 -1.55
CA ALA A 267 4.69 -14.16 -0.44
C ALA A 267 4.29 -13.47 0.87
N HIS A 268 3.89 -12.20 0.80
CA HIS A 268 3.34 -11.50 1.96
C HIS A 268 2.02 -12.12 2.46
N CYS A 269 1.10 -12.50 1.57
CA CYS A 269 -0.13 -13.21 1.95
C CYS A 269 0.17 -14.57 2.61
N LEU A 270 1.13 -15.33 2.07
CA LEU A 270 1.57 -16.60 2.67
C LEU A 270 2.18 -16.40 4.06
N GLN A 271 2.92 -15.29 4.25
CA GLN A 271 3.46 -14.90 5.55
C GLN A 271 2.34 -14.62 6.57
N ILE A 272 1.25 -13.97 6.16
CA ILE A 272 0.09 -13.66 7.03
C ILE A 272 -0.56 -14.95 7.56
N ILE A 273 -0.65 -16.00 6.73
CA ILE A 273 -1.25 -17.29 7.11
C ILE A 273 -0.23 -18.31 7.63
N CYS A 274 1.03 -17.90 7.84
CA CYS A 274 2.13 -18.76 8.25
C CYS A 274 2.33 -20.00 7.35
N ASN A 275 2.04 -19.88 6.05
CA ASN A 275 2.45 -20.91 5.10
C ASN A 275 3.94 -20.77 4.81
N TRP A 276 4.70 -21.74 5.29
CA TRP A 276 6.16 -21.78 5.22
C TRP A 276 6.68 -22.99 4.45
N ASP A 277 5.83 -23.64 3.63
CA ASP A 277 6.16 -24.87 2.91
C ASP A 277 7.42 -24.71 2.03
N ASP A 278 7.57 -23.56 1.38
CA ASP A 278 8.70 -23.16 0.53
C ASP A 278 9.44 -21.92 1.06
N TYR A 279 9.45 -21.68 2.38
CA TYR A 279 9.91 -20.41 2.98
C TYR A 279 11.32 -19.98 2.52
N ASP A 280 12.33 -20.85 2.65
CA ASP A 280 13.72 -20.50 2.33
C ASP A 280 13.90 -20.21 0.83
N GLU A 281 13.31 -21.03 -0.04
CA GLU A 281 13.33 -20.81 -1.49
C GLU A 281 12.65 -19.48 -1.85
N ARG A 282 11.49 -19.23 -1.26
CA ARG A 282 10.72 -18.01 -1.47
C ARG A 282 11.48 -16.75 -1.03
N MET A 283 12.15 -16.80 0.13
CA MET A 283 12.97 -15.68 0.60
C MET A 283 14.18 -15.42 -0.29
N ASN A 284 14.85 -16.47 -0.76
CA ASN A 284 15.96 -16.34 -1.71
C ASN A 284 15.49 -15.72 -3.05
N ASN A 285 14.33 -16.14 -3.55
CA ASN A 285 13.75 -15.59 -4.77
C ASN A 285 13.37 -14.11 -4.62
N ILE A 286 12.81 -13.70 -3.48
CA ILE A 286 12.52 -12.28 -3.20
C ILE A 286 13.81 -11.46 -3.21
N THR A 287 14.86 -11.94 -2.55
CA THR A 287 16.16 -11.25 -2.53
C THR A 287 16.72 -11.11 -3.95
N ALA A 288 16.70 -12.18 -4.75
CA ALA A 288 17.17 -12.15 -6.14
C ALA A 288 16.38 -11.16 -7.01
N ILE A 289 15.04 -11.15 -6.88
CA ILE A 289 14.16 -10.21 -7.58
C ILE A 289 14.53 -8.76 -7.23
N VAL A 290 14.70 -8.47 -5.94
CA VAL A 290 15.04 -7.12 -5.48
C VAL A 290 16.42 -6.71 -5.99
N GLU A 291 17.43 -7.57 -5.88
CA GLU A 291 18.79 -7.29 -6.36
C GLU A 291 18.80 -7.03 -7.87
N GLU A 292 18.10 -7.83 -8.66
CA GLU A 292 17.95 -7.61 -10.11
C GLU A 292 17.30 -6.26 -10.42
N GLN A 293 16.19 -5.93 -9.74
CA GLN A 293 15.46 -4.68 -9.95
C GLN A 293 16.31 -3.45 -9.58
N LEU A 294 17.05 -3.52 -8.47
CA LEU A 294 17.96 -2.47 -8.05
C LEU A 294 19.10 -2.27 -9.07
N ASN A 295 19.67 -3.34 -9.60
CA ASN A 295 20.71 -3.28 -10.63
C ASN A 295 20.20 -2.73 -11.97
N MET A 296 18.93 -2.96 -12.31
CA MET A 296 18.30 -2.41 -13.52
C MET A 296 17.78 -0.98 -13.34
N GLU A 297 18.06 -0.33 -12.20
CA GLU A 297 17.54 0.99 -11.85
C GLU A 297 16.01 1.09 -11.86
N LYS A 298 15.31 -0.03 -11.69
CA LYS A 298 13.85 -0.11 -11.69
C LYS A 298 13.28 0.13 -10.29
N LEU A 299 12.01 0.53 -10.24
CA LEU A 299 11.23 0.48 -9.00
C LEU A 299 11.12 -0.98 -8.53
N THR A 300 11.28 -1.18 -7.22
CA THR A 300 11.21 -2.52 -6.63
C THR A 300 9.78 -2.97 -6.39
N SER A 301 9.52 -4.26 -6.62
CA SER A 301 8.24 -4.91 -6.32
C SER A 301 7.99 -5.09 -4.82
N VAL A 302 9.06 -5.06 -4.02
CA VAL A 302 8.96 -4.96 -2.57
C VAL A 302 8.77 -3.51 -2.17
N HIS A 303 7.66 -3.23 -1.49
CA HIS A 303 7.37 -1.94 -0.89
C HIS A 303 8.27 -1.70 0.34
N PRO A 304 8.71 -0.45 0.64
CA PRO A 304 9.61 -0.15 1.76
C PRO A 304 9.14 -0.73 3.10
N HIS A 305 7.84 -0.59 3.40
CA HIS A 305 7.22 -1.13 4.61
C HIS A 305 7.33 -2.66 4.75
N HIS A 306 7.42 -3.40 3.64
CA HIS A 306 7.56 -4.86 3.66
C HIS A 306 9.02 -5.31 3.66
N SER A 307 9.96 -4.45 3.27
CA SER A 307 11.39 -4.80 3.19
C SER A 307 12.01 -5.25 4.52
N ILE A 308 11.41 -4.84 5.65
CA ILE A 308 11.83 -5.24 7.00
C ILE A 308 11.51 -6.71 7.31
N LEU A 309 10.60 -7.32 6.56
CA LEU A 309 10.17 -8.71 6.75
C LEU A 309 11.06 -9.71 5.98
N TYR A 310 11.88 -9.22 5.05
CA TYR A 310 12.66 -10.06 4.15
C TYR A 310 14.15 -9.98 4.50
N PRO A 311 14.96 -11.02 4.19
CA PRO A 311 16.38 -11.08 4.52
C PRO A 311 17.24 -10.22 3.57
N LEU A 312 16.85 -8.96 3.40
CA LEU A 312 17.56 -7.97 2.62
C LEU A 312 18.68 -7.32 3.44
N THR A 313 19.68 -6.77 2.77
CA THR A 313 20.71 -5.94 3.42
C THR A 313 20.14 -4.56 3.77
N ASN A 314 20.72 -3.87 4.75
CA ASN A 314 20.28 -2.50 5.08
C ASN A 314 20.49 -1.53 3.92
N ALA A 315 21.55 -1.72 3.13
CA ALA A 315 21.78 -0.97 1.90
C ALA A 315 20.62 -1.15 0.90
N ALA A 316 20.15 -2.38 0.69
CA ALA A 316 19.00 -2.65 -0.18
C ALA A 316 17.71 -2.02 0.37
N ARG A 317 17.46 -2.09 1.69
CA ARG A 317 16.28 -1.43 2.31
C ARG A 317 16.29 0.08 2.10
N LYS A 318 17.46 0.72 2.30
CA LYS A 318 17.66 2.16 2.06
C LYS A 318 17.44 2.52 0.59
N GLU A 319 17.96 1.71 -0.33
CA GLU A 319 17.79 1.94 -1.77
C GLU A 319 16.34 1.77 -2.21
N ILE A 320 15.62 0.75 -1.72
CA ILE A 320 14.18 0.58 -1.95
C ILE A 320 13.40 1.83 -1.55
N ALA A 321 13.67 2.34 -0.34
CA ALA A 321 13.07 3.58 0.16
C ALA A 321 13.44 4.79 -0.71
N THR A 322 14.69 4.89 -1.16
CA THR A 322 15.18 5.97 -2.04
C THR A 322 14.47 5.97 -3.39
N ARG A 323 14.28 4.79 -4.01
CA ARG A 323 13.53 4.65 -5.27
C ARG A 323 12.09 5.10 -5.12
N HIS A 324 11.45 4.78 -3.99
CA HIS A 324 10.09 5.23 -3.71
C HIS A 324 10.04 6.75 -3.48
N ALA A 325 11.00 7.33 -2.75
CA ALA A 325 11.10 8.77 -2.57
C ALA A 325 11.22 9.52 -3.91
N ASN A 326 12.04 9.00 -4.82
CA ASN A 326 12.25 9.58 -6.14
C ASN A 326 10.96 9.61 -6.99
N LEU A 327 10.08 8.61 -6.86
CA LEU A 327 8.77 8.65 -7.52
C LEU A 327 7.92 9.85 -7.07
N TYR A 328 7.94 10.18 -5.78
CA TYR A 328 7.21 11.35 -5.27
C TYR A 328 7.81 12.65 -5.79
N ILE A 329 9.14 12.72 -5.93
CA ILE A 329 9.84 13.87 -6.53
C ILE A 329 9.46 14.00 -8.01
N GLU A 330 9.50 12.92 -8.78
CA GLU A 330 9.09 12.91 -10.19
C GLU A 330 7.63 13.35 -10.34
N LYS A 331 6.73 12.82 -9.51
CA LYS A 331 5.31 13.18 -9.51
C LYS A 331 5.11 14.67 -9.22
N VAL A 332 5.80 15.21 -8.23
CA VAL A 332 5.75 16.65 -7.90
C VAL A 332 6.30 17.51 -9.05
N ASN A 333 7.43 17.13 -9.64
CA ASN A 333 8.03 17.85 -10.77
C ASN A 333 7.09 17.90 -11.99
N MET A 334 6.30 16.85 -12.23
CA MET A 334 5.29 16.83 -13.30
C MET A 334 4.11 17.78 -13.06
N LEU A 335 3.83 18.17 -11.81
CA LEU A 335 2.73 19.08 -11.47
C LEU A 335 3.09 20.57 -11.63
N GLY A 336 4.36 20.86 -11.93
CA GLY A 336 4.91 22.21 -12.08
C GLY A 336 5.83 22.61 -10.93
N ASN A 337 6.81 23.48 -11.23
CA ASN A 337 7.79 23.94 -10.25
C ASN A 337 7.16 24.88 -9.22
N VAL A 338 6.85 24.36 -8.04
CA VAL A 338 6.44 25.14 -6.87
C VAL A 338 7.62 25.21 -5.91
N ASN A 339 8.14 26.42 -5.68
CA ASN A 339 9.22 26.66 -4.73
C ASN A 339 8.69 27.50 -3.56
N PHE A 340 8.87 26.99 -2.35
CA PHE A 340 8.54 27.72 -1.12
C PHE A 340 9.76 28.48 -0.59
N LEU A 341 9.56 29.72 -0.16
CA LEU A 341 10.61 30.54 0.42
C LEU A 341 10.51 30.49 1.95
N HIS A 342 11.52 29.91 2.59
CA HIS A 342 11.53 29.78 4.05
C HIS A 342 12.24 30.95 4.72
N LYS A 343 11.64 31.45 5.81
CA LYS A 343 12.29 32.42 6.69
C LYS A 343 13.32 31.69 7.56
N LYS A 344 14.54 32.23 7.64
CA LYS A 344 15.63 31.65 8.46
C LYS A 344 15.57 32.07 9.93
N GLU A 345 14.91 33.20 10.24
CA GLU A 345 14.77 33.70 11.60
C GLU A 345 13.49 33.17 12.23
N LEU A 346 13.60 32.59 13.42
CA LEU A 346 12.46 32.27 14.26
C LEU A 346 11.91 33.57 14.87
N LYS A 347 10.67 33.93 14.55
CA LYS A 347 9.96 35.07 15.15
C LYS A 347 8.74 34.56 15.89
N GLY A 348 8.73 34.73 17.21
CA GLY A 348 7.66 34.23 18.09
C GLY A 348 7.87 32.76 18.47
N ARG A 349 6.76 32.03 18.60
CA ARG A 349 6.74 30.61 19.00
C ARG A 349 7.20 29.71 17.87
N LEU A 350 7.82 28.58 18.23
CA LEU A 350 8.16 27.53 17.28
C LEU A 350 6.88 26.83 16.81
N ARG A 351 6.58 26.90 15.52
CA ARG A 351 5.44 26.21 14.90
C ARG A 351 5.81 24.80 14.46
N ILE A 352 5.13 23.79 15.02
CA ILE A 352 5.31 22.37 14.67
C ILE A 352 4.03 21.85 14.05
N GLY A 353 4.14 21.23 12.87
CA GLY A 353 3.03 20.61 12.16
C GLY A 353 3.14 19.10 12.14
N TYR A 354 2.21 18.38 12.77
CA TYR A 354 2.10 16.92 12.69
C TYR A 354 1.20 16.51 11.52
N VAL A 355 1.73 15.80 10.54
CA VAL A 355 0.97 15.32 9.38
C VAL A 355 0.74 13.83 9.50
N SER A 356 -0.53 13.41 9.51
CA SER A 356 -0.89 12.00 9.67
C SER A 356 -2.20 11.64 8.97
N SER A 357 -2.26 10.47 8.35
CA SER A 357 -3.52 9.80 7.96
C SER A 357 -4.19 9.01 9.08
N ASP A 358 -3.66 9.10 10.30
CA ASP A 358 -3.97 8.16 11.37
C ASP A 358 -4.58 8.86 12.61
N PHE A 359 -5.03 10.11 12.46
CA PHE A 359 -5.76 10.82 13.50
C PHE A 359 -7.19 10.30 13.58
N GLY A 360 -7.42 9.36 14.50
CA GLY A 360 -8.61 8.52 14.62
C GLY A 360 -8.32 7.23 15.39
N ASN A 361 -9.12 6.18 15.23
CA ASN A 361 -8.87 4.88 15.84
C ASN A 361 -7.78 4.09 15.07
N HIS A 362 -6.54 4.49 15.30
CA HIS A 362 -5.34 3.88 14.72
C HIS A 362 -4.22 3.81 15.78
N PRO A 363 -3.33 2.81 15.71
CA PRO A 363 -2.20 2.69 16.64
C PRO A 363 -1.42 3.98 16.84
N THR A 364 -1.16 4.75 15.77
CA THR A 364 -0.50 6.06 15.87
C THR A 364 -1.19 6.96 16.90
N SER A 365 -2.51 7.14 16.84
CA SER A 365 -3.27 7.94 17.81
C SER A 365 -3.27 7.33 19.20
N HIS A 366 -3.36 5.99 19.33
CA HIS A 366 -3.26 5.30 20.64
C HIS A 366 -1.91 5.56 21.32
N LEU A 367 -0.87 5.90 20.55
CA LEU A 367 0.45 6.20 21.08
C LEU A 367 0.64 7.67 21.46
N MET A 368 0.16 8.60 20.64
CA MET A 368 0.54 10.02 20.71
C MET A 368 -0.59 11.03 20.88
N GLN A 369 -1.87 10.62 20.98
CA GLN A 369 -3.01 11.55 21.00
C GLN A 369 -2.91 12.67 22.05
N SER A 370 -2.24 12.45 23.19
CA SER A 370 -2.04 13.48 24.22
C SER A 370 -0.92 14.48 23.89
N ILE A 371 0.01 14.14 22.99
CA ILE A 371 1.21 14.96 22.74
C ILE A 371 0.87 16.37 22.25
N PRO A 372 -0.07 16.58 21.29
CA PRO A 372 -0.44 17.92 20.86
C PRO A 372 -0.80 18.87 22.01
N GLY A 373 -1.57 18.40 23.00
CA GLY A 373 -2.00 19.20 24.16
C GLY A 373 -0.97 19.32 25.29
N LEU A 374 0.10 18.52 25.26
CA LEU A 374 1.16 18.53 26.29
C LEU A 374 2.33 19.47 25.95
N HIS A 375 2.31 20.12 24.78
CA HIS A 375 3.33 21.12 24.43
C HIS A 375 3.24 22.37 25.30
N ASP A 376 4.41 22.96 25.60
CA ASP A 376 4.49 24.26 26.28
C ASP A 376 4.05 25.38 25.33
N GLN A 377 2.78 25.78 25.46
CA GLN A 377 2.15 26.81 24.62
C GLN A 377 2.83 28.19 24.75
N SER A 378 3.68 28.43 25.74
CA SER A 378 4.47 29.67 25.79
C SER A 378 5.62 29.69 24.75
N LYS A 379 6.04 28.52 24.26
CA LYS A 379 7.20 28.34 23.37
C LYS A 379 6.86 27.77 22.01
N VAL A 380 5.88 26.86 21.94
CA VAL A 380 5.61 26.06 20.75
C VAL A 380 4.14 26.17 20.38
N GLU A 381 3.82 26.44 19.10
CA GLU A 381 2.47 26.50 18.53
C GLU A 381 2.19 25.27 17.66
N ILE A 382 1.14 24.52 17.98
CA ILE A 382 0.90 23.18 17.41
C ILE A 382 -0.17 23.18 16.33
N PHE A 383 0.16 22.53 15.21
CA PHE A 383 -0.73 22.26 14.10
C PHE A 383 -0.83 20.75 13.85
N CYS A 384 -2.05 20.24 13.69
CA CYS A 384 -2.31 18.86 13.29
C CYS A 384 -2.98 18.85 11.91
N TYR A 385 -2.32 18.23 10.93
CA TYR A 385 -2.78 18.10 9.56
C TYR A 385 -3.28 16.67 9.29
N ALA A 386 -4.60 16.50 9.23
CA ALA A 386 -5.19 15.20 8.96
C ALA A 386 -5.23 14.90 7.47
N LEU A 387 -4.73 13.72 7.08
CA LEU A 387 -4.86 13.20 5.72
C LEU A 387 -6.09 12.28 5.56
N ASN A 388 -6.69 11.86 6.67
CA ASN A 388 -7.91 11.05 6.72
C ASN A 388 -9.14 11.87 7.14
N PHE A 389 -10.29 11.45 6.64
CA PHE A 389 -11.58 11.93 7.10
C PHE A 389 -11.79 11.59 8.57
N ASP A 390 -12.61 12.40 9.25
CA ASP A 390 -13.06 12.11 10.61
C ASP A 390 -13.81 10.78 10.66
N ASP A 391 -13.36 9.87 11.52
CA ASP A 391 -13.94 8.55 11.72
C ASP A 391 -15.00 8.53 12.85
N GLY A 392 -15.27 9.69 13.45
CA GLY A 392 -16.24 9.87 14.53
C GLY A 392 -15.77 9.37 15.90
N THR A 393 -14.49 9.01 16.03
CA THR A 393 -13.94 8.44 17.26
C THR A 393 -13.50 9.53 18.22
N THR A 394 -13.49 9.19 19.51
CA THR A 394 -13.00 10.10 20.56
C THR A 394 -11.53 10.46 20.35
N PHE A 395 -10.71 9.55 19.83
CA PHE A 395 -9.31 9.79 19.47
C PHE A 395 -9.16 11.01 18.55
N ARG A 396 -9.97 11.07 17.48
CA ARG A 396 -10.00 12.22 16.56
C ARG A 396 -10.43 13.48 17.28
N SER A 397 -11.55 13.44 18.00
CA SER A 397 -12.08 14.62 18.69
C SER A 397 -11.11 15.17 19.76
N ARG A 398 -10.35 14.30 20.43
CA ARG A 398 -9.37 14.68 21.44
C ARG A 398 -8.17 15.40 20.80
N ILE A 399 -7.62 14.87 19.72
CA ILE A 399 -6.54 15.54 18.98
C ILE A 399 -7.01 16.89 18.46
N VAL A 400 -8.24 17.00 17.96
CA VAL A 400 -8.84 18.28 17.55
C VAL A 400 -8.88 19.26 18.71
N ASN A 401 -9.36 18.85 19.88
CA ASN A 401 -9.51 19.73 21.05
C ASN A 401 -8.17 20.10 21.71
N ASP A 402 -7.21 19.18 21.70
CA ASP A 402 -5.92 19.34 22.39
C ASP A 402 -4.87 20.04 21.49
N SER A 403 -5.10 20.10 20.17
CA SER A 403 -4.27 20.90 19.26
C SER A 403 -4.74 22.35 19.21
N GLU A 404 -3.81 23.30 19.06
CA GLU A 404 -4.19 24.71 18.88
C GLU A 404 -4.81 24.95 17.50
N HIS A 405 -4.33 24.23 16.49
CA HIS A 405 -4.85 24.28 15.14
C HIS A 405 -5.00 22.87 14.58
N PHE A 406 -6.22 22.55 14.16
CA PHE A 406 -6.51 21.30 13.47
C PHE A 406 -6.97 21.59 12.04
N VAL A 407 -6.26 21.02 11.06
CA VAL A 407 -6.49 21.26 9.64
C VAL A 407 -6.79 19.94 8.93
N ASP A 408 -7.98 19.84 8.36
CA ASP A 408 -8.39 18.67 7.57
C ASP A 408 -7.95 18.82 6.11
N LEU A 409 -6.94 18.04 5.70
CA LEU A 409 -6.44 17.97 4.32
C LEU A 409 -7.02 16.80 3.52
N SER A 410 -7.88 15.96 4.12
CA SER A 410 -8.45 14.76 3.48
C SER A 410 -9.34 15.10 2.27
N SER A 411 -10.04 16.23 2.35
CA SER A 411 -10.87 16.75 1.25
C SER A 411 -10.07 17.46 0.15
N ILE A 412 -8.78 17.74 0.39
CA ILE A 412 -7.92 18.49 -0.52
C ILE A 412 -7.13 17.50 -1.39
N SER A 413 -7.64 17.20 -2.58
CA SER A 413 -6.99 16.26 -3.51
C SER A 413 -5.62 16.75 -3.99
N SER A 414 -5.47 18.05 -4.26
CA SER A 414 -4.21 18.63 -4.75
C SER A 414 -3.13 18.66 -3.67
N TYR A 415 -2.00 17.99 -3.92
CA TYR A 415 -0.82 18.02 -3.04
C TYR A 415 -0.22 19.44 -2.94
N ILE A 416 -0.27 20.22 -4.04
CA ILE A 416 0.24 21.59 -4.07
C ILE A 416 -0.60 22.50 -3.17
N GLU A 417 -1.93 22.39 -3.22
CA GLU A 417 -2.79 23.22 -2.37
C GLU A 417 -2.63 22.84 -0.89
N ALA A 418 -2.52 21.55 -0.58
CA ALA A 418 -2.19 21.09 0.77
C ALA A 418 -0.85 21.67 1.27
N ALA A 419 0.21 21.62 0.45
CA ALA A 419 1.51 22.20 0.79
C ALA A 419 1.46 23.73 0.95
N LYS A 420 0.68 24.44 0.13
CA LYS A 420 0.48 25.89 0.25
C LYS A 420 -0.20 26.27 1.58
N ILE A 421 -1.16 25.47 2.04
CA ILE A 421 -1.80 25.68 3.35
C ILE A 421 -0.76 25.57 4.47
N ILE A 422 0.00 24.47 4.51
CA ILE A 422 1.08 24.25 5.48
C ILE A 422 2.11 25.39 5.44
N HIS A 423 2.50 25.83 4.24
CA HIS A 423 3.44 26.93 4.09
C HIS A 423 2.89 28.27 4.60
N ARG A 424 1.61 28.57 4.32
CA ARG A 424 0.92 29.78 4.78
C ARG A 424 0.82 29.83 6.31
N ASP A 425 0.63 28.69 6.94
CA ASP A 425 0.61 28.56 8.40
C ASP A 425 2.00 28.82 9.02
N GLY A 426 3.06 28.85 8.20
CA GLY A 426 4.41 29.22 8.63
C GLY A 426 5.05 28.15 9.51
N ILE A 427 4.79 26.87 9.21
CA ILE A 427 5.38 25.74 9.93
C ILE A 427 6.90 25.76 9.84
N HIS A 428 7.57 25.62 10.99
CA HIS A 428 9.03 25.57 11.07
C HIS A 428 9.53 24.12 11.00
N ILE A 429 8.87 23.22 11.74
CA ILE A 429 9.18 21.78 11.74
C ILE A 429 7.92 21.02 11.32
N LEU A 430 7.99 20.32 10.19
CA LEU A 430 6.92 19.47 9.69
C LEU A 430 7.26 18.00 9.96
N VAL A 431 6.39 17.33 10.72
CA VAL A 431 6.58 15.97 11.20
C VAL A 431 5.78 15.01 10.34
N ASN A 432 6.48 14.10 9.65
CA ASN A 432 5.89 12.99 8.91
C ASN A 432 5.66 11.80 9.85
N MET A 433 4.39 11.44 10.05
CA MET A 433 3.98 10.33 10.91
C MET A 433 3.49 9.11 10.13
N ASN A 434 3.70 9.07 8.81
CA ASN A 434 3.23 7.99 7.96
C ASN A 434 4.37 7.20 7.32
N GLY A 435 5.39 7.89 6.81
CA GLY A 435 6.39 7.28 5.93
C GLY A 435 5.73 6.56 4.76
N TYR A 436 6.00 5.26 4.60
CA TYR A 436 5.43 4.43 3.54
C TYR A 436 4.29 3.54 4.07
N THR A 437 3.29 4.15 4.71
CA THR A 437 2.06 3.46 5.16
C THR A 437 0.84 3.90 4.35
N LYS A 438 -0.28 3.19 4.54
CA LYS A 438 -1.54 3.49 3.86
C LYS A 438 -2.03 4.90 4.22
N GLY A 439 -2.40 5.70 3.22
CA GLY A 439 -2.90 7.06 3.43
C GLY A 439 -1.82 8.14 3.42
N ALA A 440 -0.54 7.77 3.36
CA ALA A 440 0.57 8.72 3.24
C ALA A 440 0.43 9.60 1.98
N ARG A 441 0.79 10.89 2.12
CA ARG A 441 0.88 11.85 1.02
C ARG A 441 2.26 12.50 1.00
N ASN A 442 3.29 11.69 0.73
CA ASN A 442 4.69 12.11 0.75
C ASN A 442 5.03 13.17 -0.31
N GLU A 443 4.16 13.36 -1.30
CA GLU A 443 4.22 14.50 -2.24
C GLU A 443 4.23 15.85 -1.52
N ILE A 444 3.50 15.97 -0.39
CA ILE A 444 3.47 17.19 0.42
C ILE A 444 4.87 17.48 0.97
N PHE A 445 5.61 16.46 1.42
CA PHE A 445 6.96 16.61 1.94
C PHE A 445 7.98 16.81 0.81
N ALA A 446 7.80 16.16 -0.34
CA ALA A 446 8.64 16.38 -1.52
C ALA A 446 8.56 17.83 -2.04
N LEU A 447 7.40 18.48 -1.87
CA LEU A 447 7.19 19.91 -2.16
C LEU A 447 7.91 20.86 -1.18
N LYS A 448 8.41 20.36 -0.05
CA LYS A 448 9.13 21.11 0.99
C LYS A 448 8.42 22.42 1.45
N PRO A 449 7.20 22.38 2.00
CA PRO A 449 6.51 23.58 2.49
C PRO A 449 7.11 24.17 3.78
N ALA A 450 7.87 23.39 4.55
CA ALA A 450 8.55 23.80 5.77
C ALA A 450 10.09 23.67 5.64
N PRO A 451 10.89 24.50 6.37
CA PRO A 451 12.34 24.48 6.27
C PRO A 451 13.00 23.24 6.91
N ILE A 452 12.34 22.61 7.89
CA ILE A 452 12.81 21.39 8.54
C ILE A 452 11.68 20.36 8.46
N GLN A 453 11.97 19.17 7.95
CA GLN A 453 11.04 18.05 7.85
C GLN A 453 11.61 16.82 8.52
N VAL A 454 10.83 16.20 9.40
CA VAL A 454 11.32 15.10 10.26
C VAL A 454 10.41 13.88 10.21
N MET A 455 11.00 12.70 10.21
CA MET A 455 10.29 11.42 10.37
C MET A 455 10.10 11.12 11.85
N TRP A 456 8.90 10.69 12.26
CA TRP A 456 8.67 10.27 13.64
C TRP A 456 7.52 9.26 13.80
N LEU A 457 7.77 8.26 14.65
CA LEU A 457 6.81 7.31 15.23
C LEU A 457 6.13 6.33 14.26
N GLY A 458 5.34 6.82 13.30
CA GLY A 458 4.40 5.97 12.55
C GLY A 458 5.03 5.12 11.44
N TYR A 459 6.32 5.29 11.14
CA TYR A 459 7.04 4.46 10.18
C TYR A 459 8.38 3.97 10.76
N PRO A 460 8.61 2.65 10.88
CA PRO A 460 9.80 2.08 11.52
C PRO A 460 10.95 1.89 10.52
N GLY A 461 11.41 2.97 9.87
CA GLY A 461 12.54 2.90 8.94
C GLY A 461 12.91 4.24 8.31
N THR A 462 13.97 4.22 7.49
CA THR A 462 14.39 5.37 6.67
C THR A 462 13.33 5.71 5.62
N SER A 463 13.06 7.00 5.39
CA SER A 463 12.30 7.44 4.23
C SER A 463 13.10 7.27 2.93
N GLY A 464 14.42 7.20 2.97
CA GLY A 464 15.25 7.22 1.75
C GLY A 464 15.16 8.55 0.99
N ALA A 465 14.51 9.56 1.55
CA ALA A 465 14.12 10.75 0.82
C ALA A 465 15.07 11.93 1.07
N PRO A 466 15.56 12.60 0.01
CA PRO A 466 16.40 13.79 0.17
C PRO A 466 15.63 15.03 0.70
N TYR A 467 14.29 14.94 0.76
CA TYR A 467 13.44 15.98 1.30
C TYR A 467 13.12 15.79 2.80
N MET A 468 13.55 14.70 3.44
CA MET A 468 13.44 14.51 4.88
C MET A 468 14.80 14.78 5.54
N ASP A 469 14.84 15.71 6.48
CA ASP A 469 16.10 16.19 7.06
C ASP A 469 16.56 15.33 8.26
N TYR A 470 15.61 14.93 9.11
CA TYR A 470 15.89 14.16 10.33
C TYR A 470 14.93 12.98 10.53
N VAL A 471 15.38 12.00 11.29
CA VAL A 471 14.54 10.98 11.91
C VAL A 471 14.67 11.07 13.42
N ILE A 472 13.53 11.22 14.11
CA ILE A 472 13.49 11.19 15.57
C ILE A 472 13.58 9.73 16.01
N THR A 473 14.67 9.38 16.68
CA THR A 473 14.99 8.01 17.10
C THR A 473 15.69 8.01 18.46
N ASP A 474 16.29 6.90 18.89
CA ASP A 474 17.09 6.79 20.13
C ASP A 474 18.30 5.86 19.92
N GLU A 475 19.25 5.90 20.84
CA GLU A 475 20.53 5.17 20.73
C GLU A 475 20.35 3.64 20.75
N ILE A 476 19.28 3.14 21.37
CA ILE A 476 19.00 1.69 21.45
C ILE A 476 18.40 1.21 20.13
N SER A 477 17.43 1.95 19.59
CA SER A 477 16.70 1.63 18.37
C SER A 477 17.52 1.91 17.10
N SER A 478 18.40 2.92 17.15
CA SER A 478 19.26 3.33 16.03
C SER A 478 20.63 3.74 16.57
N PRO A 479 21.49 2.77 16.90
CA PRO A 479 22.83 3.06 17.40
C PRO A 479 23.63 3.83 16.34
N VAL A 480 24.58 4.66 16.77
CA VAL A 480 25.37 5.53 15.85
C VAL A 480 26.05 4.73 14.72
N SER A 481 26.37 3.46 14.94
CA SER A 481 26.95 2.57 13.93
C SER A 481 26.05 2.32 12.71
N THR A 482 24.73 2.58 12.80
CA THR A 482 23.78 2.41 11.70
C THR A 482 23.41 3.71 11.00
N GLU A 483 24.08 4.84 11.29
CA GLU A 483 23.79 6.14 10.66
C GLU A 483 23.83 6.06 9.12
N THR A 484 24.72 5.25 8.54
CA THR A 484 24.82 5.06 7.09
C THR A 484 23.66 4.28 6.45
N ASP A 485 22.84 3.61 7.26
CA ASP A 485 21.65 2.89 6.80
C ASP A 485 20.43 3.81 6.61
N PHE A 486 20.54 5.06 7.06
CA PHE A 486 19.51 6.08 6.92
C PHE A 486 19.95 7.18 5.95
N THR A 487 18.98 7.89 5.38
CA THR A 487 19.24 9.10 4.58
C THR A 487 19.15 10.36 5.42
N GLU A 488 18.31 10.32 6.46
CA GLU A 488 18.07 11.38 7.41
C GLU A 488 19.13 11.37 8.51
N LYS A 489 19.36 12.54 9.11
CA LYS A 489 20.19 12.64 10.31
C LYS A 489 19.43 12.17 11.55
N PHE A 490 20.12 11.55 12.49
CA PHE A 490 19.51 11.15 13.76
C PHE A 490 19.26 12.34 14.67
N ALA A 491 18.02 12.44 15.17
CA ALA A 491 17.64 13.32 16.26
C ALA A 491 17.27 12.45 17.47
N PHE A 492 18.20 12.27 18.40
CA PHE A 492 18.03 11.35 19.52
C PHE A 492 17.15 11.91 20.63
N MET A 493 16.12 11.14 20.99
CA MET A 493 15.42 11.25 22.26
C MET A 493 16.29 10.65 23.39
N PRO A 494 16.24 11.21 24.61
CA PRO A 494 17.15 10.82 25.70
C PRO A 494 16.93 9.42 26.26
N TYR A 495 15.78 8.80 25.98
CA TYR A 495 15.44 7.45 26.44
C TYR A 495 15.03 6.59 25.26
N THR A 496 13.77 6.73 24.82
CA THR A 496 13.29 6.10 23.60
C THR A 496 12.46 7.10 22.78
N TYR A 497 12.46 6.94 21.46
CA TYR A 497 11.55 7.69 20.58
C TYR A 497 10.11 7.19 20.67
N PHE A 498 9.92 5.95 21.16
CA PHE A 498 8.61 5.32 21.28
C PHE A 498 7.85 5.87 22.48
N VAL A 499 6.55 6.11 22.30
CA VAL A 499 5.66 6.64 23.33
C VAL A 499 4.34 5.88 23.30
N GLY A 500 3.60 5.87 24.40
CA GLY A 500 2.26 5.28 24.42
C GLY A 500 1.33 6.02 25.36
N ASP A 501 0.07 6.23 24.96
CA ASP A 501 -0.94 6.97 25.75
C ASP A 501 -1.63 6.09 26.82
N HIS A 502 -1.03 4.95 27.17
CA HIS A 502 -1.60 3.94 28.04
C HIS A 502 -1.98 4.49 29.42
N LYS A 503 -1.25 5.47 29.95
CA LYS A 503 -1.54 6.08 31.25
C LYS A 503 -2.87 6.83 31.24
N GLN A 504 -3.23 7.43 30.11
CA GLN A 504 -4.46 8.19 29.89
C GLN A 504 -5.61 7.28 29.42
N MET A 505 -5.33 6.31 28.55
CA MET A 505 -6.33 5.38 28.02
C MET A 505 -6.74 4.30 29.03
N PHE A 506 -5.80 3.82 29.84
CA PHE A 506 -6.00 2.67 30.72
C PHE A 506 -5.63 2.97 32.19
N PRO A 507 -6.11 4.06 32.80
CA PRO A 507 -5.77 4.39 34.19
C PRO A 507 -6.22 3.31 35.18
N HIS A 508 -7.32 2.61 34.87
CA HIS A 508 -7.82 1.47 35.65
C HIS A 508 -6.86 0.28 35.73
N LEU A 509 -5.84 0.20 34.86
CA LEU A 509 -4.83 -0.86 34.88
C LEU A 509 -3.63 -0.55 35.76
N LYS A 510 -3.51 0.68 36.30
CA LYS A 510 -2.39 1.09 37.17
C LYS A 510 -2.31 0.24 38.44
N THR A 511 -3.47 -0.09 38.99
CA THR A 511 -3.58 -0.92 40.19
C THR A 511 -4.31 -2.21 39.84
N TYR A 512 -3.79 -3.33 40.35
CA TYR A 512 -4.43 -4.62 40.24
C TYR A 512 -4.40 -5.35 41.59
N TYR A 513 -5.34 -6.26 41.77
CA TYR A 513 -5.48 -7.11 42.94
C TYR A 513 -5.52 -8.57 42.52
N ASN A 514 -4.64 -9.39 43.10
CA ASN A 514 -4.68 -10.83 42.96
C ASN A 514 -5.88 -11.38 43.72
N VAL A 515 -6.74 -12.10 43.02
CA VAL A 515 -7.95 -12.64 43.63
C VAL A 515 -7.63 -13.87 44.47
N LEU A 516 -8.01 -13.81 45.74
CA LEU A 516 -8.06 -14.92 46.68
C LEU A 516 -9.50 -15.41 46.77
N THR A 517 -9.69 -16.73 46.69
CA THR A 517 -11.00 -17.35 46.95
C THR A 517 -11.04 -17.82 48.39
N ALA A 518 -12.13 -17.47 49.10
CA ALA A 518 -12.29 -17.76 50.52
C ALA A 518 -12.21 -19.27 50.89
N ASP A 519 -12.35 -20.19 49.91
CA ASP A 519 -12.55 -21.62 50.16
C ASP A 519 -11.35 -22.53 49.77
N LYS A 520 -10.25 -22.00 49.20
CA LYS A 520 -9.13 -22.84 48.74
C LYS A 520 -7.76 -22.31 49.20
N ASN A 521 -7.13 -23.05 50.11
CA ASN A 521 -5.77 -22.80 50.66
C ASN A 521 -4.61 -22.98 49.64
N ASN A 522 -4.87 -23.19 48.36
CA ASN A 522 -3.82 -23.39 47.35
C ASN A 522 -3.70 -22.17 46.44
N PHE A 523 -2.64 -21.39 46.69
CA PHE A 523 -2.30 -20.17 46.00
C PHE A 523 -1.53 -20.45 44.71
N VAL A 524 -1.98 -19.86 43.60
CA VAL A 524 -1.13 -19.58 42.44
C VAL A 524 -1.41 -18.14 42.01
N SER A 525 -0.41 -17.26 42.09
CA SER A 525 -0.54 -15.86 41.66
C SER A 525 -0.84 -15.80 40.15
N ASN A 526 -1.65 -14.84 39.72
CA ASN A 526 -2.04 -14.55 38.32
C ASN A 526 -3.15 -15.46 37.72
N MET A 527 -4.01 -16.03 38.56
CA MET A 527 -5.17 -16.83 38.13
C MET A 527 -6.38 -15.99 37.77
N ALA A 528 -6.67 -15.00 38.61
CA ALA A 528 -7.70 -14.01 38.41
C ALA A 528 -7.24 -12.69 39.03
N LEU A 529 -7.55 -11.60 38.34
CA LEU A 529 -7.11 -10.25 38.65
C LEU A 529 -8.33 -9.34 38.65
N ILE A 530 -8.40 -8.48 39.66
CA ILE A 530 -9.31 -7.34 39.66
C ILE A 530 -8.51 -6.08 39.33
N ASN A 531 -9.02 -5.34 38.35
CA ASN A 531 -8.64 -3.96 38.10
C ASN A 531 -9.82 -3.06 38.43
N CYS A 532 -9.57 -1.84 38.87
CA CYS A 532 -10.61 -0.88 39.18
C CYS A 532 -10.18 0.54 38.81
N SER A 533 -11.16 1.38 38.53
CA SER A 533 -10.93 2.82 38.36
C SER A 533 -10.28 3.44 39.60
N GLU A 534 -9.52 4.52 39.40
CA GLU A 534 -8.85 5.26 40.49
C GLU A 534 -9.85 5.84 41.49
N ASP A 535 -11.09 6.12 41.06
CA ASP A 535 -12.16 6.65 41.91
C ASP A 535 -12.88 5.58 42.76
N VAL A 536 -12.56 4.30 42.57
CA VAL A 536 -13.17 3.19 43.31
C VAL A 536 -12.32 2.85 44.53
N ASN A 537 -12.84 3.14 45.73
CA ASN A 537 -12.25 2.65 46.97
C ASN A 537 -12.58 1.17 47.19
N ILE A 538 -11.73 0.28 46.64
CA ILE A 538 -11.97 -1.17 46.69
C ILE A 538 -11.95 -1.73 48.13
N ASN A 539 -11.24 -1.07 49.06
CA ASN A 539 -11.08 -1.51 50.44
C ASN A 539 -12.38 -1.35 51.26
N GLU A 540 -13.30 -0.50 50.80
CA GLU A 540 -14.65 -0.38 51.38
C GLU A 540 -15.59 -1.51 50.93
N ILE A 541 -15.22 -2.21 49.84
CA ILE A 541 -16.07 -3.20 49.19
C ILE A 541 -15.60 -4.63 49.54
N PHE A 542 -14.29 -4.84 49.61
CA PHE A 542 -13.67 -6.15 49.84
C PHE A 542 -12.54 -6.07 50.87
N SER A 543 -12.25 -7.21 51.50
CA SER A 543 -11.06 -7.35 52.33
C SER A 543 -9.83 -7.49 51.44
N THR A 544 -8.90 -6.55 51.58
CA THR A 544 -7.68 -6.44 50.78
C THR A 544 -6.46 -6.52 51.67
N THR A 545 -5.38 -7.13 51.18
CA THR A 545 -4.10 -7.18 51.88
C THR A 545 -3.00 -6.70 50.93
N SER A 546 -2.12 -5.83 51.41
CA SER A 546 -0.99 -5.33 50.62
C SER A 546 0.32 -5.77 51.23
N ARG A 547 1.26 -6.23 50.41
CA ARG A 547 2.59 -6.68 50.83
C ARG A 547 3.64 -6.00 49.96
N VAL A 548 4.68 -5.46 50.58
CA VAL A 548 5.83 -4.92 49.84
C VAL A 548 6.87 -6.01 49.73
N LYS A 549 7.26 -6.31 48.48
CA LYS A 549 8.29 -7.28 48.16
C LYS A 549 9.46 -6.55 47.52
N GLU A 550 10.59 -6.58 48.19
CA GLU A 550 11.83 -6.03 47.66
C GLU A 550 12.50 -7.07 46.75
N ILE A 551 12.66 -6.74 45.47
CA ILE A 551 13.42 -7.55 44.52
C ILE A 551 14.82 -6.96 44.38
N LYS A 552 15.82 -7.76 44.74
CA LYS A 552 17.24 -7.40 44.60
C LYS A 552 17.83 -8.11 43.40
N HIS A 553 18.35 -7.33 42.45
CA HIS A 553 19.17 -7.85 41.36
C HIS A 553 20.59 -7.28 41.50
N LYS A 554 21.61 -8.09 41.20
CA LYS A 554 23.01 -7.81 41.52
C LYS A 554 23.54 -6.48 40.95
N ASP A 555 22.96 -6.04 39.84
CA ASP A 555 23.42 -4.89 39.03
C ASP A 555 22.41 -3.73 38.98
N TYR A 556 21.32 -3.80 39.76
CA TYR A 556 20.27 -2.78 39.75
C TYR A 556 19.89 -2.36 41.17
N THR A 557 19.42 -1.12 41.30
CA THR A 557 18.80 -0.64 42.55
C THR A 557 17.64 -1.55 42.93
N PRO A 558 17.51 -1.96 44.21
CA PRO A 558 16.38 -2.77 44.66
C PRO A 558 15.06 -2.15 44.23
N ILE A 559 14.17 -2.99 43.70
CA ILE A 559 12.85 -2.57 43.25
C ILE A 559 11.82 -3.05 44.27
N GLU A 560 11.08 -2.13 44.87
CA GLU A 560 9.94 -2.46 45.71
C GLU A 560 8.72 -2.73 44.83
N ILE A 561 8.15 -3.92 44.96
CA ILE A 561 6.91 -4.32 44.30
C ILE A 561 5.82 -4.39 45.35
N LEU A 562 4.73 -3.65 45.12
CA LEU A 562 3.52 -3.75 45.91
C LEU A 562 2.64 -4.87 45.35
N GLU A 563 2.52 -5.97 46.08
CA GLU A 563 1.59 -7.06 45.79
C GLU A 563 0.29 -6.83 46.58
N ASN A 564 -0.81 -6.62 45.86
CA ASN A 564 -2.14 -6.49 46.46
C ASN A 564 -2.95 -7.76 46.24
N ASP A 565 -3.58 -8.24 47.29
CA ASP A 565 -4.48 -9.37 47.28
C ASP A 565 -5.89 -8.92 47.68
N ILE A 566 -6.92 -9.53 47.09
CA ILE A 566 -8.33 -9.24 47.37
C ILE A 566 -9.10 -10.55 47.60
N ASN A 567 -9.85 -10.63 48.69
CA ASN A 567 -10.71 -11.79 48.94
C ASN A 567 -12.12 -11.54 48.37
N ILE A 568 -12.55 -12.39 47.42
CA ILE A 568 -13.91 -12.35 46.86
C ILE A 568 -14.58 -13.72 46.95
N PRO A 569 -15.92 -13.78 46.94
CA PRO A 569 -16.63 -15.06 46.95
C PRO A 569 -16.32 -15.92 45.71
N SER A 570 -16.19 -17.24 45.92
CA SER A 570 -15.86 -18.23 44.88
C SER A 570 -16.83 -18.22 43.69
N TYR A 571 -18.14 -18.05 43.95
CA TYR A 571 -19.17 -17.99 42.91
C TYR A 571 -18.96 -16.85 41.89
N VAL A 572 -18.25 -15.77 42.27
CA VAL A 572 -18.00 -14.63 41.37
C VAL A 572 -17.11 -15.06 40.22
N ILE A 573 -16.06 -15.83 40.51
CA ILE A 573 -15.13 -16.36 39.50
C ILE A 573 -15.86 -17.34 38.58
N GLU A 574 -16.70 -18.21 39.14
CA GLU A 574 -17.48 -19.17 38.35
C GLU A 574 -18.45 -18.46 37.41
N SER A 575 -19.13 -17.43 37.90
CA SER A 575 -20.14 -16.66 37.15
C SER A 575 -19.54 -15.94 35.93
N ILE A 576 -18.33 -15.41 36.03
CA ILE A 576 -17.70 -14.67 34.92
C ILE A 576 -17.07 -15.57 33.84
N THR A 577 -17.10 -16.90 34.00
CA THR A 577 -16.68 -17.82 32.93
C THR A 577 -17.70 -17.90 31.80
N ASP A 578 -18.98 -17.59 32.06
CA ASP A 578 -19.99 -17.45 31.03
C ASP A 578 -19.90 -16.04 30.40
N PRO A 579 -19.55 -15.92 29.10
CA PRO A 579 -19.50 -14.62 28.43
C PRO A 579 -20.86 -13.92 28.32
N LYS A 580 -21.99 -14.63 28.55
CA LYS A 580 -23.33 -14.02 28.60
C LYS A 580 -23.60 -13.29 29.92
N LEU A 581 -22.90 -13.67 30.99
CA LEU A 581 -22.97 -12.98 32.27
C LEU A 581 -22.04 -11.78 32.22
N THR A 582 -22.62 -10.61 31.95
CA THR A 582 -21.87 -9.37 31.74
C THR A 582 -21.27 -8.79 33.02
N GLN A 583 -21.90 -9.06 34.16
CA GLN A 583 -21.50 -8.54 35.46
C GLN A 583 -22.09 -9.36 36.61
N VAL A 584 -21.48 -9.27 37.79
CA VAL A 584 -21.95 -9.86 39.06
C VAL A 584 -22.03 -8.76 40.11
N VAL A 585 -23.07 -8.79 40.95
CA VAL A 585 -23.22 -7.83 42.06
C VAL A 585 -22.70 -8.46 43.35
N VAL A 586 -21.75 -7.79 44.01
CA VAL A 586 -21.21 -8.20 45.30
C VAL A 586 -21.14 -6.98 46.21
N ASN A 587 -21.68 -7.08 47.43
CA ASN A 587 -21.74 -5.97 48.40
C ASN A 587 -22.32 -4.67 47.79
N GLY A 588 -23.34 -4.79 46.93
CA GLY A 588 -23.99 -3.66 46.25
C GLY A 588 -23.18 -3.02 45.11
N ARG A 589 -22.01 -3.57 44.77
CA ARG A 589 -21.13 -3.09 43.69
C ARG A 589 -21.08 -4.08 42.54
N ARG A 590 -21.00 -3.55 41.32
CA ARG A 590 -20.94 -4.35 40.08
C ARG A 590 -19.50 -4.66 39.74
N ILE A 591 -19.20 -5.95 39.61
CA ILE A 591 -17.95 -6.46 39.05
C ILE A 591 -18.25 -6.89 37.61
N HIS A 592 -17.61 -6.26 36.64
CA HIS A 592 -17.79 -6.57 35.23
C HIS A 592 -16.96 -7.77 34.80
N ASN A 593 -17.55 -8.60 33.95
CA ASN A 593 -16.87 -9.69 33.28
C ASN A 593 -15.98 -9.12 32.16
N GLY A 594 -14.67 -9.33 32.25
CA GLY A 594 -13.72 -8.82 31.25
C GLY A 594 -13.99 -9.27 29.81
N LEU A 595 -14.58 -10.45 29.61
CA LEU A 595 -14.97 -10.93 28.27
C LEU A 595 -16.16 -10.15 27.67
N ALA A 596 -16.97 -9.52 28.51
CA ALA A 596 -18.21 -8.87 28.12
C ALA A 596 -18.08 -7.36 27.92
N ILE A 597 -16.90 -6.76 28.14
CA ILE A 597 -16.74 -5.30 28.02
C ILE A 597 -17.13 -4.80 26.63
N ASN A 598 -16.70 -5.50 25.57
CA ASN A 598 -17.03 -5.15 24.19
C ASN A 598 -18.54 -5.23 23.87
N SER A 599 -19.28 -6.16 24.48
CA SER A 599 -20.74 -6.23 24.31
C SER A 599 -21.48 -5.20 25.17
N CYS A 600 -20.89 -4.75 26.28
CA CYS A 600 -21.51 -3.78 27.19
C CYS A 600 -21.29 -2.33 26.75
N ASN A 601 -20.04 -1.94 26.49
CA ASN A 601 -19.67 -0.61 26.03
C ASN A 601 -18.51 -0.71 25.03
N LYS A 602 -18.83 -0.52 23.75
CA LYS A 602 -17.86 -0.57 22.65
C LYS A 602 -16.79 0.52 22.74
N LYS A 603 -17.14 1.72 23.21
CA LYS A 603 -16.19 2.82 23.35
C LYS A 603 -15.14 2.49 24.41
N VAL A 604 -15.57 1.98 25.56
CA VAL A 604 -14.62 1.54 26.60
C VAL A 604 -13.76 0.37 26.11
N ALA A 605 -14.35 -0.59 25.39
CA ALA A 605 -13.59 -1.70 24.80
C ALA A 605 -12.57 -1.25 23.74
N ALA A 606 -12.90 -0.21 22.98
CA ALA A 606 -12.01 0.42 22.01
C ALA A 606 -11.05 1.44 22.65
N ALA A 607 -11.09 1.61 23.98
CA ALA A 607 -10.30 2.57 24.74
C ALA A 607 -10.54 4.06 24.38
N GLU A 608 -11.74 4.34 23.87
CA GLU A 608 -12.25 5.69 23.61
C GLU A 608 -12.76 6.37 24.88
N GLU A 609 -13.18 5.57 25.86
CA GLU A 609 -13.66 6.02 27.17
C GLU A 609 -12.91 5.27 28.26
N ILE A 610 -12.66 5.95 29.38
CA ILE A 610 -12.03 5.34 30.54
C ILE A 610 -13.01 4.35 31.18
N PHE A 611 -12.53 3.18 31.56
CA PHE A 611 -13.31 2.23 32.33
C PHE A 611 -13.40 2.67 33.80
N GLU A 612 -14.59 3.09 34.24
CA GLU A 612 -14.82 3.68 35.56
C GLU A 612 -15.25 2.67 36.66
N ASN A 613 -15.33 1.38 36.35
CA ASN A 613 -15.86 0.36 37.27
C ASN A 613 -14.80 -0.65 37.72
N ILE A 614 -15.24 -1.78 38.28
CA ILE A 614 -14.41 -2.93 38.66
C ILE A 614 -14.52 -3.98 37.55
N ILE A 615 -13.39 -4.49 37.07
CA ILE A 615 -13.32 -5.55 36.06
C ILE A 615 -12.56 -6.74 36.62
N LEU A 616 -13.11 -7.94 36.39
CA LEU A 616 -12.49 -9.19 36.74
C LEU A 616 -12.04 -9.92 35.47
N THR A 617 -10.74 -10.22 35.43
CA THR A 617 -10.10 -10.96 34.34
C THR A 617 -9.44 -12.22 34.90
N SER A 618 -9.60 -13.37 34.24
CA SER A 618 -9.02 -14.64 34.69
C SER A 618 -8.42 -15.45 33.55
N ARG A 619 -7.49 -16.35 33.87
CA ARG A 619 -6.96 -17.31 32.90
C ARG A 619 -8.04 -18.22 32.33
N THR A 620 -8.99 -18.63 33.17
CA THR A 620 -10.08 -19.52 32.78
C THR A 620 -10.98 -18.91 31.70
N GLN A 621 -11.19 -17.59 31.70
CA GLN A 621 -11.91 -16.88 30.63
C GLN A 621 -11.30 -17.10 29.24
N TYR A 622 -9.99 -17.36 29.18
CA TYR A 622 -9.25 -17.57 27.93
C TYR A 622 -8.83 -19.04 27.73
N GLY A 623 -9.37 -19.97 28.52
CA GLY A 623 -8.99 -21.39 28.47
C GLY A 623 -7.53 -21.65 28.85
N LEU A 624 -6.90 -20.72 29.57
CA LEU A 624 -5.50 -20.84 29.97
C LEU A 624 -5.36 -21.69 31.23
N PRO A 625 -4.30 -22.52 31.30
CA PRO A 625 -4.03 -23.41 32.44
C PRO A 625 -3.73 -22.65 33.74
N ALA A 626 -4.12 -23.28 34.84
CA ALA A 626 -3.94 -22.73 36.18
C ALA A 626 -2.52 -22.88 36.72
N ASP A 627 -1.88 -23.99 36.34
CA ASP A 627 -0.67 -24.55 36.91
C ASP A 627 0.43 -24.60 35.85
N ALA A 628 0.57 -23.51 35.08
CA ALA A 628 1.51 -23.44 33.98
C ALA A 628 2.07 -22.03 33.76
N VAL A 629 3.26 -21.97 33.18
CA VAL A 629 3.80 -20.72 32.65
C VAL A 629 3.12 -20.42 31.32
N VAL A 630 2.62 -19.18 31.17
CA VAL A 630 1.99 -18.71 29.94
C VAL A 630 2.93 -17.70 29.30
N PHE A 631 3.46 -18.06 28.14
CA PHE A 631 4.15 -17.13 27.24
C PHE A 631 3.12 -16.51 26.30
N CYS A 632 3.28 -15.25 25.93
CA CYS A 632 2.34 -14.58 25.04
C CYS A 632 3.04 -13.78 23.94
N ASN A 633 2.41 -13.74 22.75
CA ASN A 633 2.72 -12.80 21.69
C ASN A 633 1.41 -12.37 21.03
N PHE A 634 1.12 -11.06 21.10
CA PHE A 634 -0.11 -10.48 20.56
C PHE A 634 0.10 -9.70 19.25
N ASN A 635 1.20 -9.96 18.55
CA ASN A 635 1.44 -9.38 17.24
C ASN A 635 0.64 -10.09 16.15
N GLN A 636 0.44 -9.40 15.03
CA GLN A 636 0.01 -10.03 13.79
C GLN A 636 1.02 -11.10 13.36
N LEU A 637 0.51 -12.23 12.86
CA LEU A 637 1.29 -13.43 12.59
C LEU A 637 2.37 -13.25 11.52
N TYR A 638 2.24 -12.26 10.62
CA TYR A 638 3.26 -12.06 9.59
C TYR A 638 4.64 -11.67 10.17
N LYS A 639 4.71 -11.20 11.42
CA LYS A 639 5.98 -10.91 12.11
C LYS A 639 6.68 -12.18 12.63
N MET A 640 6.01 -13.32 12.60
CA MET A 640 6.56 -14.60 13.00
C MET A 640 7.14 -15.31 11.77
N ASP A 641 8.32 -15.90 11.92
CA ASP A 641 8.97 -16.73 10.92
C ASP A 641 9.28 -18.14 11.50
N PRO A 642 9.74 -19.09 10.66
CA PRO A 642 10.07 -20.43 11.15
C PRO A 642 11.09 -20.45 12.30
N ARG A 643 12.07 -19.54 12.30
CA ARG A 643 13.13 -19.48 13.31
C ARG A 643 12.59 -18.99 14.65
N ALA A 644 11.77 -17.95 14.65
CA ALA A 644 11.10 -17.44 15.84
C ALA A 644 10.19 -18.52 16.44
N LEU A 645 9.42 -19.25 15.62
CA LEU A 645 8.61 -20.35 16.12
C LEU A 645 9.47 -21.49 16.68
N GLU A 646 10.56 -21.85 16.00
CA GLU A 646 11.50 -22.86 16.51
C GLU A 646 12.07 -22.46 17.87
N MET A 647 12.46 -21.19 18.05
CA MET A 647 12.89 -20.66 19.35
C MET A 647 11.81 -20.81 20.41
N TRP A 648 10.55 -20.49 20.10
CA TRP A 648 9.44 -20.64 21.05
C TRP A 648 9.19 -22.11 21.40
N VAL A 649 9.21 -23.01 20.41
CA VAL A 649 9.11 -24.45 20.64
C VAL A 649 10.25 -24.96 21.52
N ASN A 650 11.47 -24.46 21.32
CA ASN A 650 12.62 -24.82 22.15
C ASN A 650 12.48 -24.32 23.59
N ILE A 651 11.91 -23.11 23.80
CA ILE A 651 11.57 -22.60 25.13
C ILE A 651 10.54 -23.52 25.79
N LEU A 652 9.47 -23.88 25.09
CA LEU A 652 8.42 -24.76 25.63
C LEU A 652 8.94 -26.16 25.97
N LYS A 653 9.83 -26.72 25.15
CA LYS A 653 10.48 -28.03 25.41
C LYS A 653 11.41 -28.00 26.62
N LYS A 654 12.04 -26.85 26.91
CA LYS A 654 12.93 -26.65 28.07
C LYS A 654 12.19 -26.22 29.34
N GLY A 655 11.02 -25.59 29.21
CA GLY A 655 10.13 -25.23 30.32
C GLY A 655 9.81 -26.46 31.17
N CYS A 656 10.00 -26.33 32.49
CA CYS A 656 10.01 -27.38 33.51
C CYS A 656 9.16 -28.65 33.22
N ARG A 657 9.80 -29.83 33.25
CA ARG A 657 9.17 -31.17 33.28
C ARG A 657 8.17 -31.42 34.44
N ARG A 658 7.89 -30.43 35.30
CA ARG A 658 7.01 -30.53 36.49
C ARG A 658 5.74 -29.67 36.41
N VAL A 659 5.68 -28.69 35.50
CA VAL A 659 4.62 -27.67 35.43
C VAL A 659 4.44 -27.35 33.93
N GLY A 660 3.24 -27.51 33.37
CA GLY A 660 3.02 -27.34 31.93
C GLY A 660 3.48 -25.96 31.41
N SER A 661 3.75 -25.83 30.11
CA SER A 661 4.11 -24.55 29.48
C SER A 661 3.25 -24.35 28.22
N TYR A 662 2.67 -23.15 28.07
CA TYR A 662 1.74 -22.83 26.99
C TYR A 662 2.11 -21.51 26.33
N PHE A 663 1.85 -21.40 25.03
CA PHE A 663 2.06 -20.18 24.27
C PHE A 663 0.72 -19.67 23.77
N LEU A 664 0.35 -18.46 24.18
CA LEU A 664 -0.82 -17.77 23.66
C LEU A 664 -0.39 -16.88 22.48
N VAL A 665 -0.89 -17.22 21.30
CA VAL A 665 -0.72 -16.40 20.09
C VAL A 665 -2.09 -15.82 19.76
N SER A 666 -2.26 -14.50 19.84
CA SER A 666 -3.56 -13.91 19.48
C SER A 666 -3.73 -13.94 17.97
N HIS A 667 -4.76 -14.62 17.49
CA HIS A 667 -5.15 -14.56 16.09
C HIS A 667 -6.42 -13.71 15.93
N ALA A 668 -6.39 -12.76 15.00
CA ALA A 668 -7.57 -11.96 14.66
C ALA A 668 -8.65 -12.76 13.90
N ARG A 669 -8.38 -14.01 13.46
CA ARG A 669 -9.46 -14.92 13.08
C ARG A 669 -9.97 -15.65 14.31
N ARG A 670 -11.14 -15.22 14.78
CA ARG A 670 -12.12 -16.17 15.31
C ARG A 670 -12.34 -17.20 14.21
N ASN A 671 -12.04 -18.47 14.47
CA ASN A 671 -12.11 -19.63 13.58
C ASN A 671 -10.81 -19.95 12.84
N THR A 672 -9.88 -20.61 13.54
CA THR A 672 -9.45 -22.01 13.28
C THR A 672 -8.58 -22.48 14.42
#